data_AF-A0AAD8XV09-F1
#
_entry.id   AF-A0AAD8XV09-F1
#
_cell.length_a   1.000
_cell.length_b   1.000
_cell.length_c   1.000
_cell.angle_alpha   90.00
_cell.angle_beta   90.00
_cell.angle_gamma   90.00
#
_symmetry.space_group_name_H-M   'P 1'
#
loop_
_entity.id
_entity.type
_entity.pdbx_description
1 polymer ?
#
loop_
_entity_poly.entity_id
_entity_poly.type
_entity_poly.pdbx_seq_one_letter_code
_entity_poly.pdbx_strand_id
1 'polypeptide(L)'
;MVASPAPSTRLARRAVSQRRLQRKTEQSPVKQQQEKTTISTATGTDASNRSPSKNWWMQGGLGSNSTDDMTVSSQSVASNVSNGTGASNLSAAANRRRLRKAQQKDAPPTDKAPALNISVSSNSVPKTVTTPRATNSLSRSIFALAQNRISGNDASITTYNDSSNASAVPVTSPTPLATAVHNSRSASNRFLQLSEERDKLQNDAKRFEQKARSAMVAKNVAEQEKNEAIHFMEHQIESLQDTLRAVTEQMGKVQINEQAMHEKQLNDSKSNVVVLKRQLQQMAVENEGLKEKVGDATKAEQAMADMKRNMARTKSEHASVVDSLRKDLATAKQIRDDKQSSFQSDVESLKQSHAREVSFYKKEIEEFKQQLKIATDRSGAKDIERKLAESKNENSGLAKQLKQAQHIANRLKFNSEKDMQLLESELDKTHKTKVDVEHELKETKSQLSSALRNLDEMAVDGEKMRSNVEGMMAGFTKEKEKFQNEMALLKRDKEEKLALMDELRRDKIVVDIDSKNLQQNVSDLEMKLRGAEKFIADLENEVKSLKGEERQNAPEQAITEIVNVNQLRDDKASLQNQLDSKEKSMIDLRQTNRDVSMKLSKAQQTIHKLQSKEKYLESRVESLSNQISQTVHDYEMKLVNCERR
;
A
#
# COMPACT_ATOMS: atom_id res chain seq x y z
N MET A 1 82.19 50.78 9.03
CA MET A 1 80.99 51.64 8.96
C MET A 1 79.77 50.74 8.88
N VAL A 2 78.88 50.85 9.89
CA VAL A 2 77.45 50.45 9.96
C VAL A 2 77.13 48.94 9.78
N ALA A 3 76.32 48.25 10.56
CA ALA A 3 75.87 48.27 11.96
C ALA A 3 75.05 46.95 12.12
N SER A 4 75.15 46.29 13.26
CA SER A 4 74.26 45.17 13.65
C SER A 4 72.78 45.61 13.73
N PRO A 5 71.85 44.66 13.84
CA PRO A 5 71.23 44.52 15.17
C PRO A 5 71.05 43.07 15.66
N ALA A 6 70.96 43.01 16.98
CA ALA A 6 70.95 41.86 17.86
C ALA A 6 69.53 41.24 18.04
N PRO A 7 69.41 40.11 18.75
CA PRO A 7 68.20 39.26 18.82
C PRO A 7 67.30 39.62 20.01
N SER A 8 66.01 39.28 19.92
CA SER A 8 65.05 39.43 21.03
C SER A 8 64.64 38.08 21.63
N THR A 9 64.78 38.01 22.94
CA THR A 9 64.45 36.96 23.90
C THR A 9 62.98 36.99 24.34
N ARG A 10 62.42 35.83 24.73
CA ARG A 10 61.53 35.61 25.90
C ARG A 10 61.19 34.12 26.05
N LEU A 11 61.78 33.43 27.04
CA LEU A 11 61.23 33.09 28.38
C LEU A 11 60.06 32.07 28.30
N ALA A 12 60.25 30.77 28.58
CA ALA A 12 60.55 30.08 29.86
C ALA A 12 59.31 29.54 30.58
N ARG A 13 59.31 28.22 30.88
CA ARG A 13 58.95 27.52 32.14
C ARG A 13 58.65 26.04 31.82
N ARG A 14 59.39 25.04 32.32
CA ARG A 14 59.55 24.52 33.70
C ARG A 14 58.66 23.29 33.91
N ALA A 15 59.27 22.10 33.99
CA ALA A 15 58.98 21.08 35.01
C ALA A 15 59.89 19.85 34.84
N VAL A 16 60.89 19.76 35.71
CA VAL A 16 61.55 18.52 36.12
C VAL A 16 60.72 17.93 37.25
N SER A 17 60.44 16.62 37.22
CA SER A 17 60.11 15.85 38.42
C SER A 17 60.58 14.40 38.28
N GLN A 18 61.49 14.04 39.19
CA GLN A 18 61.99 12.70 39.48
C GLN A 18 60.96 11.88 40.29
N ARG A 19 61.05 10.54 40.20
CA ARG A 19 60.92 9.49 41.25
C ARG A 19 60.85 8.13 40.52
N ARG A 20 61.81 7.20 40.57
CA ARG A 20 62.49 6.45 41.65
C ARG A 20 61.60 5.38 42.31
N LEU A 21 62.16 4.16 42.39
CA LEU A 21 61.80 2.93 43.16
C LEU A 21 60.96 1.91 42.38
N GLN A 22 61.14 0.58 42.49
CA GLN A 22 62.23 -0.30 42.93
C GLN A 22 61.79 -1.75 42.55
N ARG A 23 62.76 -2.65 42.49
CA ARG A 23 62.67 -4.10 42.21
C ARG A 23 61.70 -4.87 43.12
N LYS A 24 61.14 -5.98 42.64
CA LYS A 24 61.18 -7.27 43.37
C LYS A 24 60.97 -8.48 42.45
N THR A 25 61.83 -9.45 42.67
CA THR A 25 62.00 -10.80 42.13
C THR A 25 60.98 -11.79 42.68
N GLU A 26 60.64 -12.82 41.89
CA GLU A 26 60.36 -14.17 42.42
C GLU A 26 60.70 -15.25 41.36
N GLN A 27 61.57 -16.18 41.76
CA GLN A 27 61.84 -17.49 41.13
C GLN A 27 60.70 -18.46 41.54
N SER A 28 60.26 -19.43 40.73
CA SER A 28 60.77 -20.82 40.65
C SER A 28 59.60 -21.75 40.13
N PRO A 29 59.71 -23.09 39.97
CA PRO A 29 60.34 -23.81 38.86
C PRO A 29 59.45 -24.89 38.16
N VAL A 30 59.95 -25.37 37.01
CA VAL A 30 59.90 -26.74 36.42
C VAL A 30 58.62 -27.59 36.52
N LYS A 31 58.11 -28.01 35.34
CA LYS A 31 57.80 -29.43 35.07
C LYS A 31 57.93 -29.74 33.57
N GLN A 32 58.84 -30.67 33.28
CA GLN A 32 58.96 -31.41 32.03
C GLN A 32 57.69 -32.25 31.81
N GLN A 33 57.21 -32.30 30.57
CA GLN A 33 56.62 -33.52 30.03
C GLN A 33 56.95 -33.63 28.55
N GLN A 34 57.58 -34.76 28.25
CA GLN A 34 57.94 -35.24 26.92
C GLN A 34 56.68 -35.64 26.17
N GLU A 35 56.52 -35.23 24.91
CA GLU A 35 55.80 -36.04 23.93
C GLU A 35 56.58 -36.11 22.62
N LYS A 36 56.95 -37.35 22.30
CA LYS A 36 57.44 -37.84 21.01
C LYS A 36 56.33 -37.66 19.98
N THR A 37 56.67 -37.17 18.78
CA THR A 37 56.17 -37.84 17.56
C THR A 37 57.10 -37.60 16.38
N THR A 38 57.29 -38.71 15.68
CA THR A 38 58.23 -39.05 14.63
C THR A 38 58.03 -38.29 13.32
N ILE A 39 59.14 -37.86 12.75
CA ILE A 39 59.32 -37.48 11.35
C ILE A 39 59.31 -38.77 10.51
N SER A 40 58.54 -38.80 9.43
CA SER A 40 58.71 -39.77 8.34
C SER A 40 58.66 -39.01 7.02
N THR A 41 59.85 -38.81 6.46
CA THR A 41 60.13 -38.44 5.08
C THR A 41 59.80 -39.61 4.17
N ALA A 42 59.01 -39.35 3.12
CA ALA A 42 58.90 -40.24 1.97
C ALA A 42 59.06 -39.41 0.68
N THR A 43 60.05 -39.83 -0.09
CA THR A 43 60.51 -39.33 -1.39
C THR A 43 59.78 -39.99 -2.56
N GLY A 44 59.76 -39.30 -3.70
CA GLY A 44 59.48 -39.86 -5.04
C GLY A 44 58.05 -39.60 -5.52
N THR A 45 57.74 -39.35 -6.79
CA THR A 45 58.52 -39.41 -8.04
C THR A 45 57.65 -38.83 -9.17
N ASP A 46 58.30 -38.48 -10.27
CA ASP A 46 57.78 -38.01 -11.57
C ASP A 46 56.52 -38.69 -12.16
N ALA A 47 55.73 -37.92 -12.92
CA ALA A 47 55.20 -38.24 -14.27
C ALA A 47 54.25 -37.10 -14.72
N SER A 48 54.62 -36.28 -15.70
CA SER A 48 54.40 -36.47 -17.15
C SER A 48 52.91 -36.43 -17.60
N ASN A 49 52.59 -35.36 -18.34
CA ASN A 49 51.81 -35.31 -19.58
C ASN A 49 50.60 -36.25 -19.74
N ARG A 50 49.40 -35.65 -19.90
CA ARG A 50 48.55 -35.86 -21.09
C ARG A 50 47.30 -34.97 -21.09
N SER A 51 47.22 -34.08 -22.08
CA SER A 51 45.96 -33.65 -22.67
C SER A 51 45.26 -34.84 -23.34
N PRO A 52 43.94 -34.75 -23.58
CA PRO A 52 43.56 -34.63 -24.99
C PRO A 52 42.41 -33.66 -25.26
N SER A 53 42.55 -32.98 -26.39
CA SER A 53 41.48 -32.44 -27.22
C SER A 53 40.46 -33.51 -27.62
N LYS A 54 39.18 -33.13 -27.76
CA LYS A 54 38.33 -33.52 -28.90
C LYS A 54 37.02 -32.70 -28.94
N ASN A 55 36.83 -32.04 -30.08
CA ASN A 55 35.59 -31.45 -30.58
C ASN A 55 34.62 -32.55 -31.09
N TRP A 56 33.42 -32.10 -31.52
CA TRP A 56 32.33 -32.73 -32.31
C TRP A 56 31.11 -33.09 -31.41
N TRP A 57 29.86 -32.63 -31.62
CA TRP A 57 29.08 -32.25 -32.81
C TRP A 57 28.02 -31.14 -32.55
N MET A 58 27.69 -30.40 -33.62
CA MET A 58 26.39 -29.74 -33.84
C MET A 58 25.39 -30.72 -34.51
N GLN A 59 24.10 -30.60 -34.16
CA GLN A 59 22.87 -30.74 -34.98
C GLN A 59 21.70 -30.84 -33.97
N GLY A 60 20.59 -30.11 -34.03
CA GLY A 60 19.79 -29.68 -35.17
C GLY A 60 18.51 -30.54 -35.20
N GLY A 61 17.33 -29.98 -34.90
CA GLY A 61 16.08 -30.74 -34.97
C GLY A 61 14.84 -29.96 -34.52
N LEU A 62 14.00 -29.61 -35.50
CA LEU A 62 12.74 -28.86 -35.44
C LEU A 62 11.53 -29.79 -35.14
N GLY A 63 10.42 -29.14 -34.73
CA GLY A 63 9.03 -29.62 -34.91
C GLY A 63 8.46 -30.45 -33.75
N SER A 64 7.17 -30.48 -33.42
CA SER A 64 5.96 -29.68 -33.67
C SER A 64 4.79 -30.55 -33.21
N ASN A 65 3.91 -30.03 -32.34
CA ASN A 65 2.46 -30.29 -32.18
C ASN A 65 1.86 -31.71 -31.98
N SER A 66 0.69 -31.67 -31.32
CA SER A 66 -0.46 -32.61 -31.31
C SER A 66 -0.48 -33.63 -30.17
N THR A 67 -1.25 -33.47 -29.09
CA THR A 67 -2.72 -33.58 -28.83
C THR A 67 -3.10 -34.93 -28.21
N ASP A 68 -3.96 -34.84 -27.17
CA ASP A 68 -4.88 -35.85 -26.63
C ASP A 68 -4.25 -37.02 -25.83
N ASP A 69 -4.80 -37.58 -24.76
CA ASP A 69 -6.06 -37.38 -24.02
C ASP A 69 -5.89 -37.99 -22.61
N MET A 70 -6.86 -37.71 -21.75
CA MET A 70 -6.98 -38.02 -20.33
C MET A 70 -6.73 -39.47 -19.88
N THR A 71 -6.24 -39.62 -18.64
CA THR A 71 -6.87 -40.44 -17.58
C THR A 71 -6.19 -40.19 -16.23
N VAL A 72 -6.81 -39.35 -15.39
CA VAL A 72 -6.42 -39.18 -13.99
C VAL A 72 -7.21 -40.19 -13.14
N SER A 73 -6.54 -41.28 -12.76
CA SER A 73 -7.08 -42.24 -11.78
C SER A 73 -6.73 -41.75 -10.38
N SER A 74 -7.77 -41.48 -9.58
CA SER A 74 -7.65 -41.10 -8.17
C SER A 74 -7.33 -42.33 -7.33
N GLN A 75 -6.21 -42.32 -6.61
CA GLN A 75 -5.97 -43.25 -5.51
C GLN A 75 -5.80 -42.49 -4.19
N SER A 76 -6.78 -42.72 -3.32
CA SER A 76 -6.79 -42.44 -1.90
C SER A 76 -5.74 -43.28 -1.19
N VAL A 77 -4.85 -42.65 -0.41
CA VAL A 77 -4.13 -43.31 0.67
C VAL A 77 -4.26 -42.45 1.92
N ALA A 78 -5.01 -43.00 2.87
CA ALA A 78 -5.06 -42.57 4.26
C ALA A 78 -3.80 -43.06 4.98
N SER A 79 -3.18 -42.21 5.81
CA SER A 79 -2.30 -42.68 6.87
C SER A 79 -2.17 -41.64 7.99
N ASN A 80 -2.82 -41.98 9.11
CA ASN A 80 -2.34 -41.90 10.50
C ASN A 80 -1.80 -40.57 11.03
N VAL A 81 -2.69 -39.85 11.72
CA VAL A 81 -2.34 -38.88 12.77
C VAL A 81 -2.21 -39.64 14.09
N SER A 82 -0.99 -39.70 14.63
CA SER A 82 -0.70 -40.26 15.95
C SER A 82 -0.92 -39.21 17.06
N ASN A 83 -1.70 -39.62 18.06
CA ASN A 83 -1.97 -38.93 19.31
C ASN A 83 -0.69 -38.54 20.07
N GLY A 84 -0.66 -37.31 20.57
CA GLY A 84 0.32 -36.80 21.52
C GLY A 84 -0.35 -36.00 22.63
N THR A 85 -0.77 -36.73 23.66
CA THR A 85 -1.03 -36.35 25.05
C THR A 85 -0.84 -34.88 25.45
N GLY A 86 -1.96 -34.20 25.69
CA GLY A 86 -2.03 -33.01 26.53
C GLY A 86 -2.54 -33.38 27.93
N ALA A 87 -1.72 -33.13 28.95
CA ALA A 87 -2.15 -33.00 30.34
C ALA A 87 -1.06 -32.29 31.14
N SER A 88 -1.31 -31.04 31.54
CA SER A 88 -1.14 -30.55 32.92
C SER A 88 -1.12 -29.01 32.98
N ASN A 89 -1.71 -28.51 34.06
CA ASN A 89 -1.58 -27.17 34.66
C ASN A 89 -2.67 -26.14 34.36
N LEU A 90 -3.86 -26.45 34.89
CA LEU A 90 -4.77 -25.47 35.49
C LEU A 90 -4.29 -25.15 36.92
N SER A 91 -3.76 -23.94 37.15
CA SER A 91 -3.88 -23.25 38.45
C SER A 91 -3.38 -21.81 38.36
N ALA A 92 -4.09 -20.91 39.05
CA ALA A 92 -3.70 -19.55 39.41
C ALA A 92 -4.09 -18.41 38.45
N ALA A 93 -5.33 -17.93 38.59
CA ALA A 93 -5.67 -16.53 38.35
C ALA A 93 -6.72 -16.07 39.37
N ALA A 94 -6.27 -15.89 40.61
CA ALA A 94 -6.97 -15.11 41.64
C ALA A 94 -5.98 -14.06 42.16
N ASN A 95 -6.48 -12.84 42.40
CA ASN A 95 -5.78 -11.64 42.87
C ASN A 95 -5.06 -10.79 41.79
N ARG A 96 -5.65 -9.65 41.42
CA ARG A 96 -5.39 -8.38 42.12
C ARG A 96 -6.31 -7.25 41.63
N ARG A 97 -7.10 -6.74 42.56
CA ARG A 97 -7.97 -5.57 42.47
C ARG A 97 -7.28 -4.44 43.25
N ARG A 98 -7.24 -3.23 42.67
CA ARG A 98 -7.08 -1.89 43.30
C ARG A 98 -5.70 -1.49 43.87
N LEU A 99 -5.16 -0.36 43.37
CA LEU A 99 -4.93 0.86 44.17
C LEU A 99 -4.55 2.10 43.30
N ARG A 100 -5.22 3.24 43.57
CA ARG A 100 -4.84 4.69 43.45
C ARG A 100 -4.47 5.23 42.05
N LYS A 101 -5.13 6.23 41.43
CA LYS A 101 -5.68 7.56 41.81
C LYS A 101 -4.64 8.61 42.22
N ALA A 102 -4.51 9.61 41.33
CA ALA A 102 -4.05 11.00 41.47
C ALA A 102 -2.53 11.27 41.68
N GLN A 103 -1.93 12.00 40.73
CA GLN A 103 -1.43 13.37 40.97
C GLN A 103 -1.10 14.10 39.65
N GLN A 104 -1.73 15.26 39.48
CA GLN A 104 -1.23 16.39 38.69
C GLN A 104 0.03 16.93 39.38
N LYS A 105 1.09 17.24 38.62
CA LYS A 105 1.79 18.54 38.63
C LYS A 105 3.12 18.49 37.87
N ASP A 106 3.49 19.66 37.37
CA ASP A 106 4.83 20.12 36.98
C ASP A 106 5.29 19.86 35.54
N ALA A 107 4.95 20.83 34.69
CA ALA A 107 5.75 21.23 33.54
C ALA A 107 6.90 22.14 33.98
N PRO A 108 8.03 22.15 33.24
CA PRO A 108 8.89 23.33 33.15
C PRO A 108 8.88 23.94 31.74
N PRO A 109 9.10 25.25 31.61
CA PRO A 109 9.06 25.96 30.33
C PRO A 109 10.40 25.86 29.61
N THR A 110 10.39 25.78 28.28
CA THR A 110 11.57 26.12 27.47
C THR A 110 11.20 27.24 26.52
N ASP A 111 11.85 28.37 26.80
CA ASP A 111 11.79 29.63 26.11
C ASP A 111 13.00 29.73 25.18
N LYS A 112 12.83 30.46 24.08
CA LYS A 112 13.88 31.07 23.21
C LYS A 112 14.52 30.21 22.12
N ALA A 113 13.92 30.31 20.94
CA ALA A 113 14.62 30.28 19.65
C ALA A 113 15.21 31.67 19.32
N PRO A 114 16.35 31.77 18.61
CA PRO A 114 16.69 32.95 17.84
C PRO A 114 16.38 32.76 16.35
N ALA A 115 15.82 33.82 15.77
CA ALA A 115 15.48 33.97 14.38
C ALA A 115 16.72 33.97 13.46
N LEU A 116 16.58 33.37 12.27
CA LEU A 116 17.42 33.67 11.12
C LEU A 116 16.53 34.17 9.97
N ASN A 117 16.72 35.45 9.68
CA ASN A 117 16.29 36.16 8.49
C ASN A 117 16.98 35.57 7.25
N ILE A 118 16.21 35.10 6.27
CA ILE A 118 16.61 35.16 4.86
C ILE A 118 15.40 35.67 4.07
N SER A 119 15.66 36.72 3.29
CA SER A 119 14.71 37.53 2.56
C SER A 119 14.76 37.24 1.06
N VAL A 120 13.65 37.58 0.40
CA VAL A 120 13.47 37.88 -1.04
C VAL A 120 13.46 36.68 -2.01
N SER A 121 12.30 36.35 -2.57
CA SER A 121 11.93 36.93 -3.88
C SER A 121 10.48 36.64 -4.28
N SER A 122 9.86 37.67 -4.81
CA SER A 122 8.47 37.89 -5.17
C SER A 122 8.09 37.32 -6.54
N ASN A 123 6.85 36.82 -6.66
CA ASN A 123 6.02 37.02 -7.87
C ASN A 123 4.51 36.99 -7.53
N SER A 124 3.89 38.18 -7.65
CA SER A 124 2.55 38.52 -8.17
C SER A 124 1.30 37.68 -7.84
N VAL A 125 0.50 38.13 -6.85
CA VAL A 125 -0.85 38.81 -6.93
C VAL A 125 -1.82 38.40 -8.08
N PRO A 126 -3.18 38.28 -7.88
CA PRO A 126 -3.96 39.05 -6.91
C PRO A 126 -4.86 38.31 -5.91
N LYS A 127 -4.93 38.98 -4.75
CA LYS A 127 -6.01 38.98 -3.76
C LYS A 127 -7.29 39.60 -4.32
N THR A 128 -8.42 39.05 -3.92
CA THR A 128 -9.74 39.67 -3.64
C THR A 128 -10.59 38.49 -3.12
N VAL A 129 -11.43 38.50 -2.08
CA VAL A 129 -12.14 39.53 -1.34
C VAL A 129 -12.42 38.98 0.07
N THR A 130 -12.38 39.91 1.01
CA THR A 130 -12.75 39.83 2.43
C THR A 130 -14.21 39.37 2.63
N THR A 131 -14.45 38.61 3.70
CA THR A 131 -15.71 38.15 4.30
C THR A 131 -16.99 38.95 3.99
N PRO A 132 -18.17 38.29 4.01
CA PRO A 132 -18.92 38.36 5.28
C PRO A 132 -19.49 37.02 5.74
N ARG A 133 -19.46 36.89 7.06
CA ARG A 133 -20.43 36.16 7.90
C ARG A 133 -21.85 36.46 7.42
N ALA A 134 -22.53 35.45 6.88
CA ALA A 134 -23.97 35.46 6.66
C ALA A 134 -24.55 34.14 7.18
N THR A 135 -25.24 34.25 8.31
CA THR A 135 -26.25 33.32 8.78
C THR A 135 -27.37 33.27 7.76
N ASN A 136 -27.64 32.10 7.14
CA ASN A 136 -28.94 31.79 6.54
C ASN A 136 -29.07 30.29 6.26
N SER A 137 -29.77 29.59 7.15
CA SER A 137 -30.60 28.46 6.78
C SER A 137 -32.04 28.77 7.22
N LEU A 138 -32.64 29.74 6.54
CA LEU A 138 -34.10 29.81 6.40
C LEU A 138 -34.46 28.88 5.26
N SER A 139 -35.09 27.73 5.58
CA SER A 139 -36.09 27.02 4.76
C SER A 139 -36.36 25.63 5.35
N ARG A 140 -37.16 25.56 6.43
CA ARG A 140 -38.02 24.42 6.77
C ARG A 140 -38.95 24.81 7.93
N SER A 141 -39.90 25.69 7.61
CA SER A 141 -41.14 25.87 8.36
C SER A 141 -42.29 26.00 7.36
N ILE A 142 -42.73 24.87 6.78
CA ILE A 142 -44.07 24.72 6.19
C ILE A 142 -44.51 23.26 6.39
N PHE A 143 -45.21 23.01 7.49
CA PHE A 143 -46.44 22.18 7.62
C PHE A 143 -46.71 21.94 9.11
N ALA A 144 -47.19 22.99 9.77
CA ALA A 144 -47.88 22.91 11.06
C ALA A 144 -48.78 24.14 11.17
N LEU A 145 -49.89 24.16 10.43
CA LEU A 145 -50.91 25.21 10.53
C LEU A 145 -52.24 24.72 9.94
N ALA A 146 -53.03 24.06 10.79
CA ALA A 146 -54.51 24.09 10.77
C ALA A 146 -55.04 23.19 11.90
N GLN A 147 -54.83 23.58 13.15
CA GLN A 147 -55.68 23.15 14.25
C GLN A 147 -55.48 24.11 15.42
N ASN A 148 -56.33 25.12 15.50
CA ASN A 148 -56.75 25.66 16.78
C ASN A 148 -58.11 26.34 16.62
N ARG A 149 -59.05 25.81 17.40
CA ARG A 149 -59.96 26.53 18.30
C ARG A 149 -60.66 27.77 17.75
N ILE A 150 -61.99 27.68 17.70
CA ILE A 150 -63.01 28.59 18.27
C ILE A 150 -64.30 27.77 18.12
N SER A 151 -65.02 27.36 19.17
CA SER A 151 -65.90 28.26 19.89
C SER A 151 -66.44 27.53 21.12
N GLY A 152 -66.21 28.13 22.28
CA GLY A 152 -66.92 27.83 23.52
C GLY A 152 -67.27 29.16 24.18
N ASN A 153 -68.57 29.29 24.45
CA ASN A 153 -69.22 30.11 25.48
C ASN A 153 -69.70 31.54 25.15
N ASP A 154 -71.02 31.66 25.24
CA ASP A 154 -71.82 32.58 26.06
C ASP A 154 -71.67 34.09 25.85
N ALA A 155 -72.79 34.74 25.46
CA ALA A 155 -73.58 35.61 26.36
C ALA A 155 -74.52 36.55 25.56
N SER A 156 -75.83 36.42 25.87
CA SER A 156 -76.83 37.48 26.14
C SER A 156 -76.94 38.80 25.34
N ILE A 157 -78.17 39.32 25.33
CA ILE A 157 -78.68 40.68 25.01
C ILE A 157 -79.49 40.68 23.69
N THR A 158 -80.82 40.57 23.68
CA THR A 158 -81.89 41.51 24.11
C THR A 158 -82.01 42.76 23.21
N THR A 159 -83.27 43.11 22.87
CA THR A 159 -83.85 44.32 22.23
C THR A 159 -84.19 44.20 20.74
N TYR A 160 -85.49 44.09 20.40
CA TYR A 160 -86.54 45.13 20.31
C TYR A 160 -86.38 46.07 19.10
N ASN A 161 -87.25 45.88 18.11
CA ASN A 161 -88.23 46.86 17.57
C ASN A 161 -88.48 46.58 16.08
N ASP A 162 -89.67 46.21 15.63
CA ASP A 162 -90.98 46.88 15.73
C ASP A 162 -91.25 47.74 14.47
N SER A 163 -92.54 47.78 14.10
CA SER A 163 -93.20 48.67 13.13
C SER A 163 -93.04 48.34 11.64
N SER A 164 -94.06 48.41 10.78
CA SER A 164 -95.51 48.63 10.92
C SER A 164 -96.11 48.68 9.49
N ASN A 165 -97.45 48.79 9.44
CA ASN A 165 -98.34 49.15 8.33
C ASN A 165 -99.01 47.97 7.58
N ALA A 166 -100.27 47.62 7.84
CA ALA A 166 -101.55 48.38 7.90
C ALA A 166 -102.15 48.73 6.54
N SER A 167 -103.33 48.17 6.27
CA SER A 167 -104.50 48.74 5.58
C SER A 167 -105.35 47.58 5.03
N ALA A 168 -106.67 47.61 4.95
CA ALA A 168 -107.77 48.36 5.54
C ALA A 168 -109.04 47.71 4.95
N VAL A 169 -110.11 47.65 5.72
CA VAL A 169 -111.48 47.24 5.32
C VAL A 169 -112.09 48.36 4.43
N PRO A 170 -113.03 48.09 3.48
CA PRO A 170 -114.48 48.32 3.74
C PRO A 170 -115.41 47.28 3.06
N VAL A 171 -116.47 46.78 3.70
CA VAL A 171 -117.88 47.28 3.67
C VAL A 171 -118.44 47.47 2.26
N THR A 172 -119.47 46.70 1.88
CA THR A 172 -120.80 47.19 1.45
C THR A 172 -121.76 46.03 1.09
N SER A 173 -122.95 46.09 1.71
CA SER A 173 -124.22 45.50 1.27
C SER A 173 -124.68 46.16 -0.05
N PRO A 174 -125.62 45.55 -0.83
CA PRO A 174 -127.03 45.85 -0.59
C PRO A 174 -128.02 44.72 -0.89
N THR A 175 -129.10 44.70 -0.10
CA THR A 175 -130.43 44.18 -0.43
C THR A 175 -130.99 44.92 -1.67
N PRO A 176 -131.89 44.31 -2.48
CA PRO A 176 -133.30 44.66 -2.32
C PRO A 176 -134.30 43.52 -2.56
N LEU A 177 -135.52 43.78 -2.08
CA LEU A 177 -136.73 42.97 -2.08
C LEU A 177 -137.36 42.74 -3.47
N ALA A 178 -138.07 41.60 -3.58
CA ALA A 178 -139.29 41.31 -4.37
C ALA A 178 -139.14 41.32 -5.91
N THR A 179 -139.74 40.43 -6.72
CA THR A 179 -141.09 39.85 -6.67
C THR A 179 -141.20 38.71 -7.73
N ALA A 180 -142.02 37.70 -7.43
CA ALA A 180 -142.91 36.96 -8.33
C ALA A 180 -142.42 36.16 -9.58
N VAL A 181 -142.66 34.85 -9.50
CA VAL A 181 -143.42 34.00 -10.46
C VAL A 181 -142.93 33.91 -11.93
N HIS A 182 -142.28 32.81 -12.31
CA HIS A 182 -142.75 31.85 -13.35
C HIS A 182 -141.71 30.77 -13.72
N ASN A 183 -142.21 29.57 -14.01
CA ASN A 183 -141.67 28.54 -14.93
C ASN A 183 -140.63 27.50 -14.43
N SER A 184 -141.21 26.41 -13.94
CA SER A 184 -140.70 25.05 -13.66
C SER A 184 -140.11 24.28 -14.87
N ARG A 185 -139.36 24.96 -15.75
CA ARG A 185 -138.52 24.32 -16.79
C ARG A 185 -137.02 24.68 -16.67
N SER A 186 -136.68 25.76 -15.95
CA SER A 186 -135.29 26.21 -15.75
C SER A 186 -134.57 25.51 -14.57
N ALA A 187 -135.33 25.01 -13.58
CA ALA A 187 -134.78 24.25 -12.45
C ALA A 187 -134.20 22.88 -12.87
N SER A 188 -134.75 22.26 -13.92
CA SER A 188 -134.25 20.99 -14.45
C SER A 188 -132.90 21.18 -15.16
N ASN A 189 -132.73 22.28 -15.91
CA ASN A 189 -131.45 22.60 -16.58
C ASN A 189 -130.38 23.00 -15.55
N ARG A 190 -130.75 23.70 -14.48
CA ARG A 190 -129.82 24.04 -13.40
C ARG A 190 -129.37 22.83 -12.61
N PHE A 191 -130.25 21.85 -12.39
CA PHE A 191 -129.89 20.59 -11.74
C PHE A 191 -128.97 19.74 -12.63
N LEU A 192 -129.21 19.70 -13.94
CA LEU A 192 -128.31 19.06 -14.90
C LEU A 192 -126.93 19.73 -14.90
N GLN A 193 -126.90 21.06 -14.94
CA GLN A 193 -125.66 21.85 -14.93
C GLN A 193 -124.87 21.67 -13.62
N LEU A 194 -125.55 21.59 -12.47
CA LEU A 194 -124.92 21.27 -11.18
C LEU A 194 -124.44 19.81 -11.10
N SER A 195 -125.13 18.86 -11.75
CA SER A 195 -124.69 17.48 -11.86
C SER A 195 -123.43 17.37 -12.74
N GLU A 196 -123.42 18.04 -13.89
CA GLU A 196 -122.26 18.12 -14.78
C GLU A 196 -121.08 18.83 -14.09
N GLU A 197 -121.33 19.87 -13.31
CA GLU A 197 -120.32 20.58 -12.52
C GLU A 197 -119.76 19.70 -11.39
N ARG A 198 -120.61 18.92 -10.71
CA ARG A 198 -120.18 17.93 -9.71
C ARG A 198 -119.29 16.86 -10.36
N ASP A 199 -119.69 16.32 -11.51
CA ASP A 199 -118.91 15.29 -12.21
C ASP A 199 -117.58 15.85 -12.73
N LYS A 200 -117.58 17.10 -13.20
CA LYS A 200 -116.36 17.81 -13.58
C LYS A 200 -115.43 18.01 -12.38
N LEU A 201 -115.94 18.49 -11.25
CA LEU A 201 -115.16 18.65 -10.01
C LEU A 201 -114.65 17.32 -9.47
N GLN A 202 -115.43 16.24 -9.58
CA GLN A 202 -114.99 14.90 -9.19
C GLN A 202 -113.89 14.38 -10.11
N ASN A 203 -113.97 14.64 -11.41
CA ASN A 203 -112.91 14.31 -12.37
C ASN A 203 -111.66 15.16 -12.16
N ASP A 204 -111.80 16.44 -11.84
CA ASP A 204 -110.70 17.34 -11.51
C ASP A 204 -110.02 16.92 -10.19
N ALA A 205 -110.79 16.50 -9.17
CA ALA A 205 -110.25 15.94 -7.94
C ALA A 205 -109.46 14.63 -8.20
N LYS A 206 -109.98 13.72 -9.02
CA LYS A 206 -109.24 12.51 -9.44
C LYS A 206 -107.95 12.84 -10.20
N ARG A 207 -107.99 13.83 -11.10
CA ARG A 207 -106.80 14.32 -11.82
C ARG A 207 -105.78 14.94 -10.85
N PHE A 208 -106.25 15.70 -9.86
CA PHE A 208 -105.40 16.28 -8.83
C PHE A 208 -104.74 15.19 -7.97
N GLU A 209 -105.50 14.19 -7.51
CA GLU A 209 -104.96 13.04 -6.78
C GLU A 209 -103.94 12.26 -7.62
N GLN A 210 -104.24 12.00 -8.89
CA GLN A 210 -103.31 11.33 -9.80
C GLN A 210 -102.03 12.16 -10.01
N LYS A 211 -102.15 13.49 -10.14
CA LYS A 211 -101.01 14.40 -10.26
C LYS A 211 -100.20 14.43 -8.97
N ALA A 212 -100.83 14.43 -7.80
CA ALA A 212 -100.16 14.37 -6.50
C ALA A 212 -99.41 13.05 -6.31
N ARG A 213 -100.01 11.91 -6.69
CA ARG A 213 -99.34 10.59 -6.69
C ARG A 213 -98.14 10.57 -7.66
N SER A 214 -98.32 11.09 -8.87
CA SER A 214 -97.24 11.15 -9.87
C SER A 214 -96.09 12.05 -9.40
N ALA A 215 -96.41 13.19 -8.76
CA ALA A 215 -95.42 14.08 -8.18
C ALA A 215 -94.67 13.43 -6.99
N MET A 216 -95.36 12.64 -6.16
CA MET A 216 -94.73 11.89 -5.07
C MET A 216 -93.80 10.80 -5.62
N VAL A 217 -94.21 10.07 -6.66
CA VAL A 217 -93.34 9.08 -7.33
C VAL A 217 -92.12 9.77 -7.96
N ALA A 218 -92.31 10.87 -8.68
CA ALA A 218 -91.20 11.64 -9.25
C ALA A 218 -90.23 12.17 -8.18
N LYS A 219 -90.75 12.63 -7.04
CA LYS A 219 -89.93 13.03 -5.89
C LYS A 219 -89.12 11.85 -5.35
N ASN A 220 -89.74 10.68 -5.17
CA ASN A 220 -89.05 9.49 -4.65
C ASN A 220 -87.96 9.00 -5.62
N VAL A 221 -88.21 9.05 -6.94
CA VAL A 221 -87.21 8.72 -7.97
C VAL A 221 -86.05 9.71 -7.92
N ALA A 222 -86.31 11.02 -7.88
CA ALA A 222 -85.26 12.03 -7.77
C ALA A 222 -84.46 11.89 -6.47
N GLU A 223 -85.10 11.50 -5.36
CA GLU A 223 -84.42 11.24 -4.09
C GLU A 223 -83.58 9.96 -4.14
N GLN A 224 -84.05 8.92 -4.83
CA GLN A 224 -83.28 7.71 -5.09
C GLN A 224 -82.05 7.99 -5.97
N GLU A 225 -82.22 8.67 -7.11
CA GLU A 225 -81.11 9.06 -8.00
C GLU A 225 -80.08 9.92 -7.28
N LYS A 226 -80.54 10.85 -6.43
CA LYS A 226 -79.64 11.64 -5.57
C LYS A 226 -78.85 10.75 -4.61
N ASN A 227 -79.48 9.78 -3.96
CA ASN A 227 -78.81 8.88 -3.03
C ASN A 227 -77.82 7.94 -3.75
N GLU A 228 -78.16 7.46 -4.95
CA GLU A 228 -77.26 6.68 -5.79
C GLU A 228 -76.03 7.50 -6.22
N ALA A 229 -76.23 8.77 -6.60
CA ALA A 229 -75.13 9.68 -6.90
C ALA A 229 -74.24 9.96 -5.67
N ILE A 230 -74.82 10.11 -4.48
CA ILE A 230 -74.06 10.26 -3.22
C ILE A 230 -73.21 9.00 -2.98
N HIS A 231 -73.79 7.80 -3.06
CA HIS A 231 -73.03 6.56 -2.86
C HIS A 231 -71.92 6.37 -3.89
N PHE A 232 -72.15 6.75 -5.15
CA PHE A 232 -71.11 6.73 -6.17
C PHE A 232 -69.95 7.68 -5.82
N MET A 233 -70.25 8.89 -5.37
CA MET A 233 -69.22 9.85 -4.93
C MET A 233 -68.49 9.37 -3.67
N GLU A 234 -69.18 8.77 -2.69
CA GLU A 234 -68.56 8.19 -1.49
C GLU A 234 -67.56 7.10 -1.86
N HIS A 235 -67.94 6.18 -2.74
CA HIS A 235 -67.05 5.11 -3.22
C HIS A 235 -65.83 5.68 -3.96
N GLN A 236 -66.00 6.75 -4.75
CA GLN A 236 -64.86 7.42 -5.38
C GLN A 236 -63.93 8.07 -4.35
N ILE A 237 -64.48 8.71 -3.32
CA ILE A 237 -63.70 9.32 -2.24
C ILE A 237 -62.90 8.24 -1.49
N GLU A 238 -63.52 7.11 -1.15
CA GLU A 238 -62.84 5.99 -0.49
C GLU A 238 -61.70 5.43 -1.35
N SER A 239 -61.96 5.20 -2.65
CA SER A 239 -60.93 4.75 -3.59
C SER A 239 -59.75 5.73 -3.71
N LEU A 240 -60.02 7.04 -3.73
CA LEU A 240 -58.99 8.07 -3.74
C LEU A 240 -58.21 8.13 -2.41
N GLN A 241 -58.87 7.92 -1.27
CA GLN A 241 -58.22 7.86 0.04
C GLN A 241 -57.29 6.64 0.15
N ASP A 242 -57.71 5.47 -0.36
CA ASP A 242 -56.90 4.26 -0.36
C ASP A 242 -55.68 4.38 -1.28
N THR A 243 -55.86 4.96 -2.48
CA THR A 243 -54.73 5.25 -3.38
C THR A 243 -53.77 6.26 -2.78
N LEU A 244 -54.26 7.32 -2.11
CA LEU A 244 -53.41 8.27 -1.40
C LEU A 244 -52.64 7.60 -0.24
N ARG A 245 -53.28 6.70 0.51
CA ARG A 245 -52.64 5.93 1.58
C ARG A 245 -51.53 5.03 1.01
N ALA A 246 -51.81 4.31 -0.08
CA ALA A 246 -50.84 3.46 -0.75
C ALA A 246 -49.62 4.26 -1.27
N VAL A 247 -49.85 5.42 -1.89
CA VAL A 247 -48.77 6.31 -2.36
C VAL A 247 -47.95 6.83 -1.18
N THR A 248 -48.60 7.21 -0.07
CA THR A 248 -47.91 7.69 1.14
C THR A 248 -47.05 6.60 1.76
N GLU A 249 -47.54 5.37 1.84
CA GLU A 249 -46.77 4.22 2.31
C GLU A 249 -45.59 3.88 1.38
N GLN A 250 -45.79 3.95 0.07
CA GLN A 250 -44.70 3.75 -0.89
C GLN A 250 -43.63 4.84 -0.77
N MET A 251 -44.03 6.10 -0.65
CA MET A 251 -43.11 7.22 -0.43
C MET A 251 -42.32 7.05 0.87
N GLY A 252 -42.96 6.60 1.96
CA GLY A 252 -42.28 6.28 3.21
C GLY A 252 -41.26 5.15 3.06
N LYS A 253 -41.60 4.08 2.34
CA LYS A 253 -40.67 2.98 2.04
C LYS A 253 -39.47 3.43 1.21
N VAL A 254 -39.69 4.26 0.19
CA VAL A 254 -38.61 4.83 -0.65
C VAL A 254 -37.68 5.68 0.20
N GLN A 255 -38.23 6.57 1.04
CA GLN A 255 -37.43 7.45 1.90
C GLN A 255 -36.58 6.68 2.92
N ILE A 256 -37.13 5.62 3.53
CA ILE A 256 -36.40 4.75 4.46
C ILE A 256 -35.27 4.01 3.72
N ASN A 257 -35.54 3.49 2.52
CA ASN A 257 -34.53 2.80 1.71
C ASN A 257 -33.40 3.74 1.26
N GLU A 258 -33.72 4.97 0.86
CA GLU A 258 -32.73 6.00 0.51
C GLU A 258 -31.87 6.37 1.73
N GLN A 259 -32.47 6.55 2.91
CA GLN A 259 -31.72 6.82 4.14
C GLN A 259 -30.79 5.65 4.50
N ALA A 260 -31.27 4.41 4.43
CA ALA A 260 -30.45 3.22 4.69
C ALA A 260 -29.29 3.07 3.69
N MET A 261 -29.53 3.40 2.41
CA MET A 261 -28.48 3.43 1.38
C MET A 261 -27.42 4.50 1.68
N HIS A 262 -27.83 5.72 2.04
CA HIS A 262 -26.89 6.79 2.39
C HIS A 262 -26.10 6.48 3.66
N GLU A 263 -26.73 5.88 4.68
CA GLU A 263 -26.04 5.45 5.90
C GLU A 263 -25.00 4.35 5.61
N LYS A 264 -25.35 3.38 4.75
CA LYS A 264 -24.41 2.37 4.28
C LYS A 264 -23.23 2.99 3.54
N GLN A 265 -23.47 3.89 2.57
CA GLN A 265 -22.41 4.59 1.83
C GLN A 265 -21.52 5.42 2.77
N LEU A 266 -22.09 6.05 3.78
CA LEU A 266 -21.35 6.81 4.78
C LEU A 266 -20.45 5.90 5.63
N ASN A 267 -20.94 4.72 6.03
CA ASN A 267 -20.16 3.75 6.80
C ASN A 267 -19.04 3.12 5.97
N ASP A 268 -19.31 2.78 4.70
CA ASP A 268 -18.28 2.30 3.77
C ASP A 268 -17.20 3.38 3.56
N SER A 269 -17.60 4.64 3.39
CA SER A 269 -16.67 5.78 3.28
C SER A 269 -15.83 6.00 4.55
N LYS A 270 -16.44 5.87 5.74
CA LYS A 270 -15.72 5.94 7.02
C LYS A 270 -14.70 4.81 7.16
N SER A 271 -15.06 3.60 6.77
CA SER A 271 -14.14 2.45 6.77
C SER A 271 -12.94 2.72 5.86
N ASN A 272 -13.18 3.21 4.64
CA ASN A 272 -12.12 3.57 3.70
C ASN A 272 -11.18 4.65 4.24
N VAL A 273 -11.71 5.68 4.92
CA VAL A 273 -10.90 6.71 5.57
C VAL A 273 -10.00 6.13 6.67
N VAL A 274 -10.47 5.15 7.44
CA VAL A 274 -9.65 4.47 8.46
C VAL A 274 -8.51 3.67 7.82
N VAL A 275 -8.78 2.96 6.71
CA VAL A 275 -7.76 2.22 5.96
C VAL A 275 -6.71 3.17 5.38
N LEU A 276 -7.14 4.25 4.73
CA LEU A 276 -6.23 5.27 4.18
C LEU A 276 -5.38 5.92 5.27
N LYS A 277 -5.94 6.17 6.46
CA LYS A 277 -5.20 6.71 7.61
C LYS A 277 -4.12 5.74 8.09
N ARG A 278 -4.41 4.43 8.16
CA ARG A 278 -3.39 3.41 8.49
C ARG A 278 -2.28 3.35 7.45
N GLN A 279 -2.63 3.37 6.17
CA GLN A 279 -1.64 3.36 5.08
C GLN A 279 -0.73 4.60 5.13
N LEU A 280 -1.30 5.79 5.38
CA LEU A 280 -0.52 7.02 5.55
C LEU A 280 0.44 6.92 6.73
N GLN A 281 -0.03 6.35 7.86
CA GLN A 281 0.78 6.18 9.05
C GLN A 281 1.91 5.16 8.83
N GLN A 282 1.66 4.08 8.08
CA GLN A 282 2.68 3.11 7.67
C GLN A 282 3.75 3.75 6.78
N MET A 283 3.35 4.51 5.75
CA MET A 283 4.30 5.24 4.89
C MET A 283 5.15 6.24 5.68
N ALA A 284 4.59 6.88 6.71
CA ALA A 284 5.35 7.79 7.57
C ALA A 284 6.45 7.05 8.36
N VAL A 285 6.16 5.85 8.87
CA VAL A 285 7.14 5.00 9.56
C VAL A 285 8.23 4.52 8.58
N GLU A 286 7.84 4.08 7.39
CA GLU A 286 8.78 3.65 6.35
C GLU A 286 9.71 4.81 5.91
N ASN A 287 9.19 6.03 5.79
CA ASN A 287 9.98 7.21 5.46
C ASN A 287 10.99 7.58 6.55
N GLU A 288 10.65 7.51 7.83
CA GLU A 288 11.63 7.72 8.90
C GLU A 288 12.70 6.62 8.91
N GLY A 289 12.33 5.36 8.65
CA GLY A 289 13.30 4.27 8.50
C GLY A 289 14.24 4.44 7.29
N LEU A 290 13.75 4.96 6.16
CA LEU A 290 14.58 5.29 5.00
C LEU A 290 15.52 6.46 5.30
N LYS A 291 15.05 7.46 6.04
CA LYS A 291 15.87 8.62 6.45
C LYS A 291 17.02 8.21 7.37
N GLU A 292 16.79 7.27 8.29
CA GLU A 292 17.85 6.68 9.11
C GLU A 292 18.89 5.93 8.25
N LYS A 293 18.43 5.09 7.32
CA LYS A 293 19.32 4.37 6.37
C LYS A 293 20.15 5.32 5.51
N VAL A 294 19.58 6.44 5.06
CA VAL A 294 20.33 7.48 4.34
C VAL A 294 21.36 8.15 5.27
N GLY A 295 21.00 8.39 6.53
CA GLY A 295 21.92 8.87 7.56
C GLY A 295 23.11 7.92 7.76
N ASP A 296 22.90 6.61 7.79
CA ASP A 296 23.98 5.64 7.92
C ASP A 296 24.82 5.49 6.65
N ALA A 297 24.20 5.57 5.46
CA ALA A 297 24.90 5.58 4.19
C ALA A 297 25.86 6.79 4.07
N THR A 298 25.42 7.98 4.52
CA THR A 298 26.28 9.18 4.52
C THR A 298 27.45 9.06 5.50
N LYS A 299 27.24 8.46 6.69
CA LYS A 299 28.34 8.14 7.62
C LYS A 299 29.34 7.16 7.01
N ALA A 300 28.87 6.12 6.33
CA ALA A 300 29.73 5.14 5.65
C ALA A 300 30.52 5.78 4.51
N GLU A 301 29.89 6.67 3.73
CA GLU A 301 30.57 7.44 2.67
C GLU A 301 31.68 8.33 3.25
N GLN A 302 31.41 9.01 4.37
CA GLN A 302 32.42 9.81 5.05
C GLN A 302 33.59 8.97 5.58
N ALA A 303 33.33 7.79 6.16
CA ALA A 303 34.36 6.86 6.58
C ALA A 303 35.23 6.36 5.41
N MET A 304 34.63 6.08 4.25
CA MET A 304 35.37 5.72 3.03
C MET A 304 36.22 6.89 2.51
N ALA A 305 35.73 8.12 2.56
CA ALA A 305 36.48 9.30 2.18
C ALA A 305 37.71 9.51 3.08
N ASP A 306 37.57 9.31 4.39
CA ASP A 306 38.67 9.40 5.35
C ASP A 306 39.68 8.26 5.17
N MET A 307 39.22 7.03 4.91
CA MET A 307 40.09 5.91 4.57
C MET A 307 40.90 6.19 3.30
N LYS A 308 40.27 6.79 2.28
CA LYS A 308 40.96 7.20 1.03
C LYS A 308 42.02 8.27 1.28
N ARG A 309 41.74 9.26 2.15
CA ARG A 309 42.75 10.25 2.57
C ARG A 309 43.92 9.60 3.30
N ASN A 310 43.64 8.68 4.22
CA ASN A 310 44.67 7.93 4.93
C ASN A 310 45.53 7.09 3.98
N MET A 311 44.93 6.38 3.02
CA MET A 311 45.67 5.65 2.00
C MET A 311 46.55 6.55 1.12
N ALA A 312 46.08 7.74 0.76
CA ALA A 312 46.88 8.69 0.01
C ALA A 312 48.10 9.18 0.82
N ARG A 313 47.90 9.43 2.13
CA ARG A 313 48.96 9.80 3.04
C ARG A 313 49.99 8.69 3.24
N THR A 314 49.57 7.45 3.48
CA THR A 314 50.50 6.33 3.65
C THR A 314 51.26 6.03 2.37
N LYS A 315 50.65 6.18 1.18
CA LYS A 315 51.37 6.10 -0.10
C LYS A 315 52.43 7.18 -0.24
N SER A 316 52.12 8.41 0.14
CA SER A 316 53.08 9.53 0.15
C SER A 316 54.25 9.26 1.11
N GLU A 317 53.96 8.78 2.33
CA GLU A 317 54.97 8.44 3.33
C GLU A 317 55.86 7.30 2.84
N HIS A 318 55.28 6.24 2.27
CA HIS A 318 56.02 5.14 1.67
C HIS A 318 56.91 5.59 0.50
N ALA A 319 56.42 6.46 -0.38
CA ALA A 319 57.22 7.03 -1.46
C ALA A 319 58.43 7.80 -0.92
N SER A 320 58.22 8.63 0.11
CA SER A 320 59.31 9.35 0.78
C SER A 320 60.35 8.42 1.41
N VAL A 321 59.92 7.33 2.05
CA VAL A 321 60.83 6.34 2.63
C VAL A 321 61.63 5.63 1.53
N VAL A 322 60.98 5.22 0.44
CA VAL A 322 61.65 4.59 -0.70
C VAL A 322 62.70 5.52 -1.32
N ASP A 323 62.39 6.80 -1.48
CA ASP A 323 63.35 7.78 -2.01
C ASP A 323 64.53 8.02 -1.07
N SER A 324 64.30 8.05 0.25
CA SER A 324 65.39 8.09 1.24
C SER A 324 66.27 6.86 1.15
N LEU A 325 65.68 5.66 1.10
CA LEU A 325 66.43 4.40 0.98
C LEU A 325 67.22 4.32 -0.34
N ARG A 326 66.68 4.83 -1.45
CA ARG A 326 67.41 4.94 -2.71
C ARG A 326 68.62 5.86 -2.59
N LYS A 327 68.48 6.99 -1.90
CA LYS A 327 69.59 7.91 -1.64
C LYS A 327 70.66 7.29 -0.75
N ASP A 328 70.25 6.58 0.30
CA ASP A 328 71.17 5.88 1.20
C ASP A 328 71.91 4.76 0.46
N LEU A 329 71.21 3.99 -0.38
CA LEU A 329 71.82 2.95 -1.23
C LEU A 329 72.83 3.55 -2.20
N ALA A 330 72.52 4.67 -2.85
CA ALA A 330 73.43 5.38 -3.75
C ALA A 330 74.68 5.85 -3.01
N THR A 331 74.50 6.42 -1.81
CA THR A 331 75.61 6.88 -0.95
C THR A 331 76.47 5.70 -0.50
N ALA A 332 75.87 4.58 -0.11
CA ALA A 332 76.59 3.38 0.28
C ALA A 332 77.38 2.76 -0.87
N LYS A 333 76.84 2.78 -2.10
CA LYS A 333 77.57 2.38 -3.31
C LYS A 333 78.77 3.29 -3.56
N GLN A 334 78.59 4.60 -3.50
CA GLN A 334 79.69 5.55 -3.65
C GLN A 334 80.81 5.30 -2.64
N ILE A 335 80.47 5.15 -1.35
CA ILE A 335 81.46 4.87 -0.30
C ILE A 335 82.20 3.56 -0.55
N ARG A 336 81.50 2.52 -1.06
CA ARG A 336 82.14 1.25 -1.42
C ARG A 336 83.15 1.47 -2.56
N ASP A 337 82.74 2.16 -3.62
CA ASP A 337 83.57 2.37 -4.80
C ASP A 337 84.79 3.25 -4.45
N ASP A 338 84.61 4.31 -3.66
CA ASP A 338 85.69 5.16 -3.15
C ASP A 338 86.69 4.36 -2.30
N LYS A 339 86.20 3.52 -1.37
CA LYS A 339 87.05 2.66 -0.54
C LYS A 339 87.77 1.61 -1.37
N GLN A 340 87.10 1.00 -2.35
CA GLN A 340 87.71 0.01 -3.23
C GLN A 340 88.83 0.65 -4.06
N SER A 341 88.60 1.83 -4.63
CA SER A 341 89.62 2.60 -5.37
C SER A 341 90.79 2.98 -4.46
N SER A 342 90.52 3.42 -3.23
CA SER A 342 91.56 3.74 -2.24
C SER A 342 92.40 2.52 -1.89
N PHE A 343 91.78 1.39 -1.56
CA PHE A 343 92.51 0.16 -1.24
C PHE A 343 93.33 -0.36 -2.41
N GLN A 344 92.82 -0.21 -3.64
CA GLN A 344 93.54 -0.62 -4.84
C GLN A 344 94.79 0.24 -5.06
N SER A 345 94.68 1.56 -4.86
CA SER A 345 95.82 2.49 -4.85
C SER A 345 96.84 2.14 -3.76
N ASP A 346 96.38 1.85 -2.53
CA ASP A 346 97.26 1.48 -1.42
C ASP A 346 98.02 0.18 -1.71
N VAL A 347 97.34 -0.84 -2.25
CA VAL A 347 97.96 -2.11 -2.66
C VAL A 347 98.99 -1.91 -3.76
N GLU A 348 98.72 -1.05 -4.75
CA GLU A 348 99.67 -0.72 -5.82
C GLU A 348 100.89 0.03 -5.27
N SER A 349 100.69 0.97 -4.35
CA SER A 349 101.79 1.68 -3.68
C SER A 349 102.66 0.72 -2.86
N LEU A 350 102.05 -0.23 -2.13
CA LEU A 350 102.75 -1.27 -1.37
C LEU A 350 103.53 -2.21 -2.28
N LYS A 351 102.94 -2.65 -3.40
CA LYS A 351 103.64 -3.47 -4.40
C LYS A 351 104.86 -2.74 -4.95
N GLN A 352 104.74 -1.44 -5.24
CA GLN A 352 105.85 -0.64 -5.74
C GLN A 352 106.94 -0.44 -4.67
N SER A 353 106.55 -0.18 -3.42
CA SER A 353 107.48 -0.09 -2.29
C SER A 353 108.23 -1.41 -2.08
N HIS A 354 107.50 -2.52 -2.04
CA HIS A 354 108.09 -3.86 -1.90
C HIS A 354 109.05 -4.19 -3.05
N ALA A 355 108.69 -3.84 -4.29
CA ALA A 355 109.59 -4.03 -5.44
C ALA A 355 110.90 -3.24 -5.30
N ARG A 356 110.84 -1.99 -4.80
CA ARG A 356 112.03 -1.18 -4.51
C ARG A 356 112.88 -1.83 -3.41
N GLU A 357 112.24 -2.25 -2.33
CA GLU A 357 112.89 -2.86 -1.17
C GLU A 357 113.56 -4.20 -1.52
N VAL A 358 112.89 -5.07 -2.29
CA VAL A 358 113.49 -6.29 -2.85
C VAL A 358 114.68 -5.96 -3.75
N SER A 359 114.61 -4.91 -4.56
CA SER A 359 115.75 -4.50 -5.41
C SER A 359 116.93 -3.96 -4.61
N PHE A 360 116.66 -3.27 -3.50
CA PHE A 360 117.67 -2.78 -2.56
C PHE A 360 118.39 -3.95 -1.90
N TYR A 361 117.64 -4.87 -1.28
CA TYR A 361 118.23 -6.05 -0.64
C TYR A 361 118.96 -6.96 -1.62
N LYS A 362 118.49 -7.07 -2.86
CA LYS A 362 119.21 -7.84 -3.90
C LYS A 362 120.58 -7.23 -4.22
N LYS A 363 120.70 -5.91 -4.24
CA LYS A 363 121.99 -5.21 -4.41
C LYS A 363 122.89 -5.41 -3.19
N GLU A 364 122.34 -5.23 -2.00
CA GLU A 364 123.06 -5.39 -0.74
C GLU A 364 123.59 -6.82 -0.55
N ILE A 365 122.81 -7.84 -0.91
CA ILE A 365 123.26 -9.25 -0.92
C ILE A 365 124.41 -9.46 -1.90
N GLU A 366 124.37 -8.82 -3.07
CA GLU A 366 125.43 -8.96 -4.07
C GLU A 366 126.71 -8.23 -3.65
N GLU A 367 126.57 -7.10 -2.96
CA GLU A 367 127.66 -6.36 -2.33
C GLU A 367 128.28 -7.15 -1.17
N PHE A 368 127.46 -7.79 -0.33
CA PHE A 368 127.95 -8.72 0.70
C PHE A 368 128.64 -9.94 0.09
N LYS A 369 128.15 -10.51 -1.02
CA LYS A 369 128.88 -11.59 -1.73
C LYS A 369 130.24 -11.12 -2.25
N GLN A 370 130.34 -9.89 -2.76
CA GLN A 370 131.62 -9.32 -3.18
C GLN A 370 132.57 -9.11 -2.00
N GLN A 371 132.06 -8.61 -0.88
CA GLN A 371 132.84 -8.47 0.36
C GLN A 371 133.27 -9.83 0.94
N LEU A 372 132.42 -10.86 0.89
CA LEU A 372 132.74 -12.22 1.34
C LEU A 372 133.82 -12.88 0.46
N LYS A 373 133.82 -12.56 -0.84
CA LYS A 373 134.84 -13.00 -1.81
C LYS A 373 136.20 -12.32 -1.60
N ILE A 374 136.23 -11.17 -0.94
CA ILE A 374 137.46 -10.45 -0.54
C ILE A 374 137.91 -10.89 0.87
N ALA A 375 136.98 -11.26 1.75
CA ALA A 375 137.26 -11.64 3.14
C ALA A 375 137.69 -13.12 3.33
N THR A 376 137.98 -13.87 2.25
CA THR A 376 138.46 -15.26 2.34
C THR A 376 139.98 -15.37 2.58
N ASP A 377 140.71 -14.24 2.58
CA ASP A 377 142.13 -14.15 2.93
C ASP A 377 142.37 -13.09 4.00
N ARG A 378 142.16 -13.46 5.27
CA ARG A 378 142.94 -13.06 6.47
C ARG A 378 142.11 -13.02 7.75
N SER A 379 142.64 -13.70 8.76
CA SER A 379 142.56 -13.47 10.21
C SER A 379 141.34 -12.73 10.77
N GLY A 380 140.55 -13.40 11.61
CA GLY A 380 139.43 -12.71 12.27
C GLY A 380 138.86 -13.36 13.53
N ALA A 381 139.68 -13.99 14.38
CA ALA A 381 139.19 -14.50 15.68
C ALA A 381 138.63 -13.36 16.59
N LYS A 382 139.04 -12.10 16.39
CA LYS A 382 138.46 -10.91 17.05
C LYS A 382 137.18 -10.37 16.37
N ASP A 383 136.96 -10.67 15.10
CA ASP A 383 135.72 -10.30 14.39
C ASP A 383 134.58 -11.26 14.74
N ILE A 384 134.88 -12.51 15.12
CA ILE A 384 133.90 -13.47 15.59
C ILE A 384 133.31 -13.00 16.94
N GLU A 385 134.12 -12.48 17.87
CA GLU A 385 133.60 -11.92 19.15
C GLU A 385 132.74 -10.66 18.95
N ARG A 386 133.11 -9.77 18.01
CA ARG A 386 132.29 -8.61 17.66
C ARG A 386 130.98 -9.03 16.99
N LYS A 387 131.02 -9.96 16.04
CA LYS A 387 129.84 -10.55 15.40
C LYS A 387 128.95 -11.32 16.36
N LEU A 388 129.50 -11.92 17.43
CA LEU A 388 128.71 -12.58 18.47
C LEU A 388 128.00 -11.57 19.39
N ALA A 389 128.61 -10.41 19.63
CA ALA A 389 127.99 -9.29 20.35
C ALA A 389 126.93 -8.56 19.49
N GLU A 390 127.21 -8.34 18.21
CA GLU A 390 126.25 -7.83 17.21
C GLU A 390 125.08 -8.81 17.03
N SER A 391 125.36 -10.12 16.91
CA SER A 391 124.34 -11.17 16.85
C SER A 391 123.52 -11.25 18.13
N LYS A 392 124.09 -11.01 19.32
CA LYS A 392 123.29 -10.88 20.57
C LYS A 392 122.39 -9.65 20.55
N ASN A 393 122.86 -8.52 20.04
CA ASN A 393 122.04 -7.31 19.90
C ASN A 393 120.92 -7.49 18.86
N GLU A 394 121.22 -8.10 17.71
CA GLU A 394 120.25 -8.47 16.68
C GLU A 394 119.25 -9.49 17.20
N ASN A 395 119.69 -10.50 17.95
CA ASN A 395 118.80 -11.49 18.57
C ASN A 395 117.90 -10.84 19.64
N SER A 396 118.39 -9.80 20.34
CA SER A 396 117.54 -8.98 21.22
C SER A 396 116.53 -8.12 20.44
N GLY A 397 116.90 -7.63 19.25
CA GLY A 397 116.03 -6.89 18.33
C GLY A 397 114.97 -7.78 17.72
N LEU A 398 115.35 -8.96 17.24
CA LEU A 398 114.46 -10.01 16.74
C LEU A 398 113.54 -10.54 17.83
N ALA A 399 114.01 -10.70 19.07
CA ALA A 399 113.13 -11.07 20.19
C ALA A 399 112.08 -9.98 20.51
N LYS A 400 112.45 -8.70 20.38
CA LYS A 400 111.49 -7.58 20.50
C LYS A 400 110.50 -7.56 19.33
N GLN A 401 110.97 -7.76 18.10
CA GLN A 401 110.12 -7.86 16.91
C GLN A 401 109.18 -9.07 16.97
N LEU A 402 109.64 -10.22 17.48
CA LEU A 402 108.83 -11.42 17.69
C LEU A 402 107.72 -11.17 18.72
N LYS A 403 108.05 -10.50 19.85
CA LYS A 403 107.04 -10.10 20.85
C LYS A 403 106.04 -9.10 20.27
N GLN A 404 106.50 -8.15 19.46
CA GLN A 404 105.64 -7.18 18.78
C GLN A 404 104.73 -7.87 17.74
N ALA A 405 105.28 -8.80 16.96
CA ALA A 405 104.52 -9.61 16.00
C ALA A 405 103.49 -10.51 16.70
N GLN A 406 103.84 -11.13 17.83
CA GLN A 406 102.87 -11.85 18.67
C GLN A 406 101.77 -10.94 19.22
N HIS A 407 102.11 -9.72 19.65
CA HIS A 407 101.11 -8.76 20.10
C HIS A 407 100.17 -8.33 18.95
N ILE A 408 100.70 -8.11 17.75
CA ILE A 408 99.91 -7.79 16.55
C ILE A 408 99.02 -8.99 16.17
N ALA A 409 99.56 -10.21 16.16
CA ALA A 409 98.82 -11.43 15.86
C ALA A 409 97.68 -11.66 16.86
N ASN A 410 97.92 -11.47 18.16
CA ASN A 410 96.89 -11.56 19.19
C ASN A 410 95.81 -10.48 19.03
N ARG A 411 96.21 -9.25 18.66
CA ARG A 411 95.26 -8.16 18.40
C ARG A 411 94.41 -8.43 17.15
N LEU A 412 95.01 -8.95 16.08
CA LEU A 412 94.29 -9.36 14.87
C LEU A 412 93.34 -10.51 15.15
N LYS A 413 93.77 -11.52 15.92
CA LYS A 413 92.92 -12.62 16.35
C LYS A 413 91.72 -12.11 17.14
N PHE A 414 91.95 -11.25 18.14
CA PHE A 414 90.88 -10.64 18.92
C PHE A 414 89.90 -9.82 18.09
N ASN A 415 90.39 -9.04 17.11
CA ASN A 415 89.53 -8.30 16.19
C ASN A 415 88.72 -9.23 15.28
N SER A 416 89.34 -10.26 14.71
CA SER A 416 88.65 -11.24 13.86
C SER A 416 87.56 -12.00 14.63
N GLU A 417 87.78 -12.28 15.91
CA GLU A 417 86.81 -12.97 16.76
C GLU A 417 85.63 -12.05 17.13
N LYS A 418 85.89 -10.75 17.32
CA LYS A 418 84.81 -9.75 17.44
C LYS A 418 84.00 -9.59 16.15
N ASP A 419 84.66 -9.54 15.00
CA ASP A 419 83.98 -9.41 13.71
C ASP A 419 83.13 -10.66 13.42
N MET A 420 83.65 -11.84 13.76
CA MET A 420 82.90 -13.11 13.66
C MET A 420 81.65 -13.10 14.55
N GLN A 421 81.77 -12.68 15.82
CA GLN A 421 80.62 -12.55 16.72
C GLN A 421 79.59 -11.52 16.23
N LEU A 422 80.05 -10.41 15.63
CA LEU A 422 79.16 -9.42 15.03
C LEU A 422 78.39 -10.01 13.84
N LEU A 423 79.08 -10.71 12.94
CA LEU A 423 78.47 -11.38 11.78
C LEU A 423 77.49 -12.48 12.20
N GLU A 424 77.81 -13.28 13.20
CA GLU A 424 76.89 -14.27 13.78
C GLU A 424 75.64 -13.58 14.34
N SER A 425 75.80 -12.48 15.08
CA SER A 425 74.67 -11.74 15.64
C SER A 425 73.79 -11.07 14.56
N GLU A 426 74.37 -10.61 13.45
CA GLU A 426 73.62 -10.07 12.31
C GLU A 426 72.92 -11.17 11.52
N LEU A 427 73.55 -12.34 11.37
CA LEU A 427 72.94 -13.50 10.74
C LEU A 427 71.73 -13.98 11.53
N ASP A 428 71.83 -14.08 12.86
CA ASP A 428 70.72 -14.47 13.74
C ASP A 428 69.56 -13.46 13.68
N LYS A 429 69.86 -12.15 13.68
CA LYS A 429 68.85 -11.10 13.50
C LYS A 429 68.16 -11.21 12.14
N THR A 430 68.93 -11.49 11.09
CA THR A 430 68.40 -11.65 9.73
C THR A 430 67.55 -12.91 9.62
N HIS A 431 67.94 -14.00 10.28
CA HIS A 431 67.16 -15.23 10.29
C HIS A 431 65.83 -15.04 11.03
N LYS A 432 65.86 -14.37 12.19
CA LYS A 432 64.66 -14.06 12.95
C LYS A 432 63.69 -13.18 12.16
N THR A 433 64.18 -12.09 11.56
CA THR A 433 63.36 -11.21 10.71
C THR A 433 62.80 -11.93 9.49
N LYS A 434 63.57 -12.83 8.86
CA LYS A 434 63.07 -13.68 7.77
C LYS A 434 61.90 -14.56 8.23
N VAL A 435 62.00 -15.20 9.39
CA VAL A 435 60.93 -16.05 9.95
C VAL A 435 59.67 -15.22 10.24
N ASP A 436 59.82 -14.03 10.82
CA ASP A 436 58.71 -13.12 11.08
C ASP A 436 58.00 -12.72 9.77
N VAL A 437 58.76 -12.37 8.73
CA VAL A 437 58.21 -12.03 7.40
C VAL A 437 57.52 -13.23 6.73
N GLU A 438 58.08 -14.44 6.85
CA GLU A 438 57.45 -15.66 6.33
C GLU A 438 56.12 -15.97 7.04
N HIS A 439 56.05 -15.71 8.36
CA HIS A 439 54.81 -15.84 9.13
C HIS A 439 53.76 -14.82 8.69
N GLU A 440 54.12 -13.54 8.56
CA GLU A 440 53.23 -12.50 8.04
C GLU A 440 52.75 -12.79 6.61
N LEU A 441 53.63 -13.32 5.76
CA LEU A 441 53.27 -13.74 4.40
C LEU A 441 52.26 -14.90 4.41
N LYS A 442 52.42 -15.85 5.34
CA LYS A 442 51.48 -16.97 5.48
C LYS A 442 50.11 -16.50 5.98
N GLU A 443 50.09 -15.60 6.96
CA GLU A 443 48.87 -15.02 7.51
C GLU A 443 48.12 -14.20 6.45
N THR A 444 48.81 -13.34 5.71
CA THR A 444 48.21 -12.55 4.63
C THR A 444 47.65 -13.42 3.50
N LYS A 445 48.32 -14.53 3.14
CA LYS A 445 47.77 -15.52 2.19
C LYS A 445 46.51 -16.21 2.71
N SER A 446 46.46 -16.53 4.01
CA SER A 446 45.28 -17.09 4.67
C SER A 446 44.10 -16.10 4.63
N GLN A 447 44.35 -14.84 5.02
CA GLN A 447 43.36 -13.77 4.97
C GLN A 447 42.85 -13.50 3.56
N LEU A 448 43.73 -13.49 2.55
CA LEU A 448 43.33 -13.33 1.15
C LEU A 448 42.46 -14.50 0.68
N SER A 449 42.79 -15.73 1.06
CA SER A 449 41.99 -16.91 0.70
C SER A 449 40.60 -16.88 1.35
N SER A 450 40.51 -16.42 2.60
CA SER A 450 39.25 -16.19 3.30
C SER A 450 38.42 -15.09 2.63
N ALA A 451 39.05 -13.98 2.24
CA ALA A 451 38.38 -12.89 1.53
C ALA A 451 37.84 -13.32 0.15
N LEU A 452 38.60 -14.13 -0.60
CA LEU A 452 38.13 -14.69 -1.88
C LEU A 452 36.92 -15.61 -1.69
N ARG A 453 36.95 -16.48 -0.69
CA ARG A 453 35.81 -17.34 -0.37
C ARG A 453 34.55 -16.54 0.00
N ASN A 454 34.71 -15.47 0.78
CA ASN A 454 33.59 -14.58 1.12
C ASN A 454 33.02 -13.88 -0.13
N LEU A 455 33.88 -13.47 -1.08
CA LEU A 455 33.43 -12.89 -2.35
C LEU A 455 32.66 -13.90 -3.20
N ASP A 456 33.09 -15.16 -3.24
CA ASP A 456 32.38 -16.24 -3.94
C ASP A 456 30.99 -16.50 -3.31
N GLU A 457 30.90 -16.54 -1.98
CA GLU A 457 29.63 -16.68 -1.26
C GLU A 457 28.69 -15.49 -1.55
N MET A 458 29.20 -14.26 -1.54
CA MET A 458 28.44 -13.07 -1.93
C MET A 458 27.99 -13.11 -3.40
N ALA A 459 28.79 -13.67 -4.31
CA ALA A 459 28.43 -13.81 -5.72
C ALA A 459 27.26 -14.80 -5.90
N VAL A 460 27.29 -15.93 -5.18
CA VAL A 460 26.21 -16.93 -5.16
C VAL A 460 24.93 -16.35 -4.56
N ASP A 461 25.03 -15.62 -3.44
CA ASP A 461 23.88 -14.94 -2.84
C ASP A 461 23.30 -13.87 -3.77
N GLY A 462 24.16 -13.12 -4.46
CA GLY A 462 23.76 -12.17 -5.48
C GLY A 462 23.03 -12.82 -6.66
N GLU A 463 23.42 -14.03 -7.07
CA GLU A 463 22.75 -14.80 -8.11
C GLU A 463 21.37 -15.29 -7.67
N LYS A 464 21.26 -15.79 -6.43
CA LYS A 464 19.97 -16.17 -5.83
C LYS A 464 19.03 -14.98 -5.71
N MET A 465 19.53 -13.81 -5.33
CA MET A 465 18.75 -12.57 -5.31
C MET A 465 18.25 -12.18 -6.71
N ARG A 466 19.10 -12.26 -7.74
CA ARG A 466 18.68 -12.01 -9.13
C ARG A 466 17.57 -12.96 -9.56
N SER A 467 17.72 -14.26 -9.30
CA SER A 467 16.70 -15.27 -9.61
C SER A 467 15.37 -15.01 -8.88
N ASN A 468 15.42 -14.60 -7.61
CA ASN A 468 14.22 -14.23 -6.85
C ASN A 468 13.52 -13.00 -7.45
N VAL A 469 14.28 -11.97 -7.83
CA VAL A 469 13.74 -10.75 -8.45
C VAL A 469 13.12 -11.07 -9.82
N GLU A 470 13.79 -11.87 -10.65
CA GLU A 470 13.26 -12.34 -11.92
C GLU A 470 11.96 -13.15 -11.73
N GLY A 471 11.91 -14.03 -10.73
CA GLY A 471 10.71 -14.76 -10.36
C GLY A 471 9.55 -13.86 -9.94
N MET A 472 9.82 -12.83 -9.12
CA MET A 472 8.83 -11.83 -8.74
C MET A 472 8.33 -11.03 -9.94
N MET A 473 9.23 -10.61 -10.84
CA MET A 473 8.87 -9.88 -12.07
C MET A 473 8.02 -10.72 -13.01
N ALA A 474 8.32 -12.01 -13.16
CA ALA A 474 7.49 -12.95 -13.91
C ALA A 474 6.10 -13.10 -13.26
N GLY A 475 6.03 -13.17 -11.93
CA GLY A 475 4.78 -13.17 -11.16
C GLY A 475 3.95 -11.91 -11.42
N PHE A 476 4.55 -10.72 -11.31
CA PHE A 476 3.91 -9.45 -11.60
C PHE A 476 3.43 -9.35 -13.05
N THR A 477 4.19 -9.89 -14.00
CA THR A 477 3.80 -9.90 -15.41
C THR A 477 2.54 -10.73 -15.63
N LYS A 478 2.47 -11.93 -15.04
CA LYS A 478 1.27 -12.79 -15.09
C LYS A 478 0.06 -12.14 -14.41
N GLU A 479 0.28 -11.49 -13.28
CA GLU A 479 -0.79 -10.80 -12.54
C GLU A 479 -1.31 -9.59 -13.31
N LYS A 480 -0.41 -8.81 -13.93
CA LYS A 480 -0.77 -7.71 -14.85
C LYS A 480 -1.61 -8.22 -16.03
N GLU A 481 -1.21 -9.31 -16.66
CA GLU A 481 -1.97 -9.94 -17.76
C GLU A 481 -3.35 -10.39 -17.28
N LYS A 482 -3.44 -11.01 -16.10
CA LYS A 482 -4.72 -11.39 -15.49
C LYS A 482 -5.64 -10.19 -15.29
N PHE A 483 -5.15 -9.09 -14.74
CA PHE A 483 -5.96 -7.87 -14.55
C PHE A 483 -6.37 -7.23 -15.87
N GLN A 484 -5.50 -7.25 -16.88
CA GLN A 484 -5.85 -6.78 -18.22
C GLN A 484 -6.98 -7.62 -18.84
N ASN A 485 -6.93 -8.94 -18.68
CA ASN A 485 -7.98 -9.84 -19.14
C ASN A 485 -9.31 -9.61 -18.39
N GLU A 486 -9.26 -9.41 -17.06
CA GLU A 486 -10.44 -9.10 -16.25
C GLU A 486 -11.06 -7.75 -16.64
N MET A 487 -10.23 -6.72 -16.85
CA MET A 487 -10.69 -5.42 -17.37
C MET A 487 -11.34 -5.54 -18.76
N ALA A 488 -10.76 -6.32 -19.66
CA ALA A 488 -11.32 -6.53 -20.99
C ALA A 488 -12.68 -7.24 -20.91
N LEU A 489 -12.84 -8.19 -19.99
CA LEU A 489 -14.10 -8.91 -19.78
C LEU A 489 -15.18 -7.99 -19.19
N LEU A 490 -14.83 -7.18 -18.18
CA LEU A 490 -15.73 -6.17 -17.61
C LEU A 490 -16.16 -5.11 -18.63
N LYS A 491 -15.26 -4.73 -19.54
CA LYS A 491 -15.58 -3.80 -20.61
C LYS A 491 -16.63 -4.38 -21.56
N ARG A 492 -16.49 -5.65 -21.95
CA ARG A 492 -17.50 -6.35 -22.78
C ARG A 492 -18.84 -6.46 -22.06
N ASP A 493 -18.87 -6.89 -20.80
CA ASP A 493 -20.11 -6.98 -20.01
C ASP A 493 -20.82 -5.62 -19.89
N LYS A 494 -20.06 -4.52 -19.74
CA LYS A 494 -20.62 -3.16 -19.76
C LYS A 494 -21.22 -2.80 -21.12
N GLU A 495 -20.53 -3.12 -22.22
CA GLU A 495 -21.01 -2.87 -23.58
C GLU A 495 -22.28 -3.69 -23.89
N GLU A 496 -22.34 -4.95 -23.47
CA GLU A 496 -23.52 -5.81 -23.58
C GLU A 496 -24.71 -5.24 -22.78
N LYS A 497 -24.48 -4.78 -21.54
CA LYS A 497 -25.53 -4.13 -20.73
C LYS A 497 -26.03 -2.84 -21.35
N LEU A 498 -25.16 -2.05 -21.97
CA LEU A 498 -25.55 -0.84 -22.68
C LEU A 498 -26.40 -1.17 -23.91
N ALA A 499 -26.00 -2.17 -24.70
CA ALA A 499 -26.77 -2.65 -25.84
C ALA A 499 -28.17 -3.13 -25.43
N LEU A 500 -28.27 -3.88 -24.32
CA LEU A 500 -29.54 -4.34 -23.77
C LEU A 500 -30.41 -3.17 -23.30
N MET A 501 -29.84 -2.14 -22.66
CA MET A 501 -30.61 -0.94 -22.28
C MET A 501 -31.13 -0.19 -23.51
N ASP A 502 -30.37 -0.12 -24.60
CA ASP A 502 -30.81 0.53 -25.83
C ASP A 502 -31.87 -0.29 -26.58
N GLU A 503 -31.84 -1.61 -26.49
CA GLU A 503 -32.93 -2.49 -26.92
C GLU A 503 -34.20 -2.25 -26.10
N LEU A 504 -34.12 -2.27 -24.77
CA LEU A 504 -35.27 -1.97 -23.90
C LEU A 504 -35.85 -0.57 -24.11
N ARG A 505 -35.01 0.42 -24.42
CA ARG A 505 -35.48 1.77 -24.79
C ARG A 505 -36.26 1.75 -26.10
N ARG A 506 -35.80 1.00 -27.11
CA ARG A 506 -36.50 0.85 -28.38
C ARG A 506 -37.84 0.14 -28.17
N ASP A 507 -37.86 -0.94 -27.40
CA ASP A 507 -39.10 -1.67 -27.06
C ASP A 507 -40.08 -0.78 -26.32
N LYS A 508 -39.60 0.03 -25.37
CA LYS A 508 -40.45 1.00 -24.67
C LYS A 508 -41.09 2.00 -25.64
N ILE A 509 -40.33 2.53 -26.60
CA ILE A 509 -40.86 3.45 -27.61
C ILE A 509 -41.95 2.76 -28.45
N VAL A 510 -41.74 1.50 -28.85
CA VAL A 510 -42.75 0.72 -29.58
C VAL A 510 -44.02 0.55 -28.75
N VAL A 511 -43.89 0.15 -27.49
CA VAL A 511 -45.05 0.02 -26.57
C VAL A 511 -45.78 1.35 -26.37
N ASP A 512 -45.06 2.46 -26.26
CA ASP A 512 -45.66 3.79 -26.13
C ASP A 512 -46.42 4.21 -27.41
N ILE A 513 -45.91 3.85 -28.59
CA ILE A 513 -46.60 4.06 -29.88
C ILE A 513 -47.86 3.20 -29.96
N ASP A 514 -47.76 1.91 -29.64
CA ASP A 514 -48.90 0.99 -29.66
C ASP A 514 -49.98 1.40 -28.67
N SER A 515 -49.58 1.87 -27.47
CA SER A 515 -50.50 2.41 -26.46
C SER A 515 -51.23 3.65 -26.97
N LYS A 516 -50.54 4.58 -27.65
CA LYS A 516 -51.18 5.75 -28.28
C LYS A 516 -52.12 5.37 -29.41
N ASN A 517 -51.72 4.43 -30.27
CA ASN A 517 -52.58 3.92 -31.34
C ASN A 517 -53.84 3.25 -30.77
N LEU A 518 -53.70 2.48 -29.69
CA LEU A 518 -54.83 1.87 -29.01
C LEU A 518 -55.76 2.93 -28.40
N GLN A 519 -55.22 3.96 -27.74
CA GLN A 519 -56.00 5.09 -27.23
C GLN A 519 -56.77 5.81 -28.34
N GLN A 520 -56.13 6.05 -29.49
CA GLN A 520 -56.79 6.65 -30.65
C GLN A 520 -57.92 5.76 -31.17
N ASN A 521 -57.68 4.45 -31.33
CA ASN A 521 -58.69 3.50 -31.76
C ASN A 521 -59.88 3.44 -30.79
N VAL A 522 -59.62 3.47 -29.48
CA VAL A 522 -60.68 3.55 -28.45
C VAL A 522 -61.46 4.85 -28.61
N SER A 523 -60.81 5.99 -28.79
CA SER A 523 -61.49 7.28 -29.00
C SER A 523 -62.36 7.29 -30.27
N ASP A 524 -61.86 6.73 -31.36
CA ASP A 524 -62.61 6.60 -32.62
C ASP A 524 -63.83 5.68 -32.45
N LEU A 525 -63.68 4.57 -31.73
CA LEU A 525 -64.78 3.66 -31.41
C LEU A 525 -65.80 4.32 -30.48
N GLU A 526 -65.37 5.08 -29.47
CA GLU A 526 -66.27 5.84 -28.59
C GLU A 526 -67.05 6.92 -29.35
N MET A 527 -66.43 7.58 -30.35
CA MET A 527 -67.15 8.52 -31.21
C MET A 527 -68.17 7.81 -32.10
N LYS A 528 -67.81 6.67 -32.69
CA LYS A 528 -68.74 5.84 -33.46
C LYS A 528 -69.90 5.35 -32.60
N LEU A 529 -69.62 4.93 -31.37
CA LEU A 529 -70.62 4.49 -30.40
C LEU A 529 -71.58 5.63 -30.06
N ARG A 530 -71.07 6.82 -29.72
CA ARG A 530 -71.93 8.01 -29.50
C ARG A 530 -72.77 8.36 -30.71
N GLY A 531 -72.23 8.23 -31.92
CA GLY A 531 -72.97 8.40 -33.17
C GLY A 531 -74.11 7.38 -33.32
N ALA A 532 -73.84 6.11 -33.00
CA ALA A 532 -74.84 5.04 -33.01
C ALA A 532 -75.90 5.23 -31.91
N GLU A 533 -75.50 5.58 -30.69
CA GLU A 533 -76.40 5.89 -29.58
C GLU A 533 -77.33 7.07 -29.93
N LYS A 534 -76.80 8.11 -30.58
CA LYS A 534 -77.60 9.23 -31.08
C LYS A 534 -78.59 8.76 -32.15
N PHE A 535 -78.14 7.96 -33.12
CA PHE A 535 -79.00 7.40 -34.16
C PHE A 535 -80.12 6.52 -33.58
N ILE A 536 -79.81 5.71 -32.56
CA ILE A 536 -80.80 4.92 -31.81
C ILE A 536 -81.78 5.85 -31.09
N ALA A 537 -81.31 6.89 -30.41
CA ALA A 537 -82.19 7.85 -29.74
C ALA A 537 -83.11 8.60 -30.73
N ASP A 538 -82.59 8.97 -31.90
CA ASP A 538 -83.37 9.58 -32.99
C ASP A 538 -84.44 8.59 -33.51
N LEU A 539 -84.07 7.33 -33.75
CA LEU A 539 -85.02 6.26 -34.12
C LEU A 539 -86.04 5.98 -33.01
N GLU A 540 -85.66 5.98 -31.73
CA GLU A 540 -86.59 5.78 -30.62
C GLU A 540 -87.58 6.94 -30.50
N ASN A 541 -87.14 8.16 -30.78
CA ASN A 541 -88.01 9.34 -30.84
C ASN A 541 -88.95 9.27 -32.04
N GLU A 542 -88.46 8.81 -33.20
CA GLU A 542 -89.27 8.58 -34.40
C GLU A 542 -90.29 7.45 -34.17
N VAL A 543 -89.89 6.34 -33.54
CA VAL A 543 -90.79 5.24 -33.15
C VAL A 543 -91.78 5.68 -32.08
N LYS A 544 -91.42 6.55 -31.12
CA LYS A 544 -92.36 7.14 -30.15
C LYS A 544 -93.36 8.09 -30.82
N SER A 545 -92.92 8.87 -31.81
CA SER A 545 -93.78 9.68 -32.68
C SER A 545 -94.75 8.79 -33.46
N LEU A 546 -94.25 7.73 -34.07
CA LEU A 546 -95.01 6.74 -34.84
C LEU A 546 -95.82 5.76 -33.97
N LYS A 547 -95.65 5.74 -32.64
CA LYS A 547 -96.51 4.98 -31.69
C LYS A 547 -97.67 5.83 -31.15
N GLY A 548 -97.66 7.14 -31.37
CA GLY A 548 -98.76 8.06 -31.06
C GLY A 548 -99.87 8.04 -32.12
N GLU A 549 -99.56 7.58 -33.32
CA GLU A 549 -100.50 7.28 -34.40
C GLU A 549 -100.37 5.78 -34.76
N GLU A 550 -101.39 5.18 -35.33
CA GLU A 550 -101.33 3.83 -35.90
C GLU A 550 -101.43 2.62 -34.92
N ARG A 551 -102.68 2.37 -34.53
CA ARG A 551 -103.19 0.99 -34.55
C ARG A 551 -103.18 0.48 -36.00
N GLN A 552 -102.78 -0.79 -36.13
CA GLN A 552 -102.97 -1.72 -37.26
C GLN A 552 -101.79 -1.91 -38.23
N ASN A 553 -101.40 -3.18 -38.30
CA ASN A 553 -100.72 -3.90 -39.39
C ASN A 553 -99.17 -3.91 -39.40
N ALA A 554 -98.65 -5.08 -39.02
CA ALA A 554 -97.39 -5.66 -39.51
C ALA A 554 -97.52 -6.02 -41.02
N PRO A 555 -96.47 -6.47 -41.75
CA PRO A 555 -95.14 -6.90 -41.30
C PRO A 555 -93.93 -6.50 -42.19
N GLU A 556 -92.76 -6.92 -41.70
CA GLU A 556 -91.62 -7.50 -42.45
C GLU A 556 -90.54 -6.63 -43.11
N GLN A 557 -89.31 -7.15 -42.95
CA GLN A 557 -88.05 -6.94 -43.69
C GLN A 557 -87.09 -5.83 -43.25
N ALA A 558 -85.93 -6.28 -42.75
CA ALA A 558 -84.57 -5.71 -42.85
C ALA A 558 -83.77 -6.13 -41.59
N ILE A 559 -82.49 -6.46 -41.57
CA ILE A 559 -81.40 -6.52 -42.54
C ILE A 559 -80.36 -7.45 -41.89
N THR A 560 -79.71 -8.26 -42.71
CA THR A 560 -78.46 -8.97 -42.47
C THR A 560 -77.43 -8.20 -41.64
N GLU A 561 -77.13 -8.70 -40.43
CA GLU A 561 -75.93 -8.34 -39.67
C GLU A 561 -75.24 -9.63 -39.17
N ILE A 562 -74.95 -10.54 -40.11
CA ILE A 562 -74.11 -11.73 -39.89
C ILE A 562 -72.83 -11.54 -40.71
N VAL A 563 -71.95 -10.64 -40.29
CA VAL A 563 -70.54 -10.60 -40.76
C VAL A 563 -69.54 -10.46 -39.61
N ASN A 564 -69.95 -10.05 -38.40
CA ASN A 564 -68.96 -9.68 -37.38
C ASN A 564 -68.61 -10.78 -36.35
N VAL A 565 -69.07 -12.03 -36.53
CA VAL A 565 -68.76 -13.12 -35.58
C VAL A 565 -67.40 -13.78 -35.88
N ASN A 566 -66.99 -13.85 -37.15
CA ASN A 566 -65.69 -14.43 -37.51
C ASN A 566 -64.52 -13.47 -37.22
N GLN A 567 -64.70 -12.16 -37.45
CA GLN A 567 -63.69 -11.15 -37.11
C GLN A 567 -63.45 -11.09 -35.59
N LEU A 568 -64.52 -11.11 -34.78
CA LEU A 568 -64.40 -11.16 -33.31
C LEU A 568 -63.77 -12.48 -32.82
N ARG A 569 -63.92 -13.58 -33.56
CA ARG A 569 -63.30 -14.87 -33.24
C ARG A 569 -61.79 -14.85 -33.52
N ASP A 570 -61.38 -14.23 -34.62
CA ASP A 570 -59.98 -14.08 -34.99
C ASP A 570 -59.27 -13.07 -34.07
N ASP A 571 -59.93 -11.97 -33.72
CA ASP A 571 -59.42 -10.99 -32.74
C ASP A 571 -59.29 -11.62 -31.35
N LYS A 572 -60.24 -12.46 -30.94
CA LYS A 572 -60.15 -13.23 -29.69
C LYS A 572 -58.98 -14.22 -29.70
N ALA A 573 -58.73 -14.90 -30.82
CA ALA A 573 -57.59 -15.81 -30.96
C ALA A 573 -56.24 -15.05 -30.95
N SER A 574 -56.18 -13.88 -31.60
CA SER A 574 -55.01 -13.00 -31.59
C SER A 574 -54.69 -12.47 -30.18
N LEU A 575 -55.71 -11.99 -29.46
CA LEU A 575 -55.57 -11.54 -28.08
C LEU A 575 -55.16 -12.69 -27.15
N GLN A 576 -55.68 -13.90 -27.36
CA GLN A 576 -55.27 -15.07 -26.58
C GLN A 576 -53.79 -15.42 -26.82
N ASN A 577 -53.33 -15.41 -28.07
CA ASN A 577 -51.91 -15.65 -28.38
C ASN A 577 -50.98 -14.58 -27.77
N GLN A 578 -51.40 -13.32 -27.75
CA GLN A 578 -50.65 -12.25 -27.07
C GLN A 578 -50.63 -12.45 -25.54
N LEU A 579 -51.73 -12.91 -24.97
CA LEU A 579 -51.83 -13.21 -23.54
C LEU A 579 -50.89 -14.37 -23.17
N ASP A 580 -50.93 -15.45 -23.94
CA ASP A 580 -50.08 -16.63 -23.74
C ASP A 580 -48.59 -16.28 -23.92
N SER A 581 -48.26 -15.42 -24.89
CA SER A 581 -46.89 -14.90 -25.09
C SER A 581 -46.43 -14.04 -23.91
N LYS A 582 -47.30 -13.16 -23.38
CA LYS A 582 -46.99 -12.35 -22.19
C LYS A 582 -46.85 -13.21 -20.95
N GLU A 583 -47.69 -14.22 -20.79
CA GLU A 583 -47.61 -15.16 -19.68
C GLU A 583 -46.30 -15.95 -19.71
N LYS A 584 -45.89 -16.43 -20.89
CA LYS A 584 -44.59 -17.08 -21.08
C LYS A 584 -43.41 -16.15 -20.72
N SER A 585 -43.43 -14.91 -21.21
CA SER A 585 -42.41 -13.90 -20.85
C SER A 585 -42.39 -13.61 -19.35
N MET A 586 -43.55 -13.56 -18.70
CA MET A 586 -43.64 -13.34 -17.25
C MET A 586 -43.08 -14.53 -16.46
N ILE A 587 -43.28 -15.76 -16.93
CA ILE A 587 -42.70 -16.98 -16.34
C ILE A 587 -41.17 -16.95 -16.48
N ASP A 588 -40.63 -16.60 -17.65
CA ASP A 588 -39.18 -16.48 -17.87
C ASP A 588 -38.55 -15.40 -16.99
N LEU A 589 -39.23 -14.26 -16.81
CA LEU A 589 -38.79 -13.20 -15.91
C LEU A 589 -38.79 -13.67 -14.44
N ARG A 590 -39.83 -14.38 -14.00
CA ARG A 590 -39.90 -14.97 -12.66
C ARG A 590 -38.79 -15.98 -12.43
N GLN A 591 -38.46 -16.78 -13.45
CA GLN A 591 -37.38 -17.75 -13.38
C GLN A 591 -36.01 -17.06 -13.29
N THR A 592 -35.77 -16.06 -14.13
CA THR A 592 -34.55 -15.24 -14.10
C THR A 592 -34.37 -14.57 -12.72
N ASN A 593 -35.45 -14.04 -12.14
CA ASN A 593 -35.39 -13.41 -10.83
C ASN A 593 -35.09 -14.41 -9.69
N ARG A 594 -35.60 -15.66 -9.78
CA ARG A 594 -35.20 -16.75 -8.87
C ARG A 594 -33.72 -17.08 -9.00
N ASP A 595 -33.20 -17.19 -10.22
CA ASP A 595 -31.80 -17.52 -10.46
C ASP A 595 -30.86 -16.41 -9.97
N VAL A 596 -31.22 -15.15 -10.19
CA VAL A 596 -30.49 -13.99 -9.66
C VAL A 596 -30.53 -13.99 -8.13
N SER A 597 -31.68 -14.25 -7.51
CA SER A 597 -31.81 -14.34 -6.05
C SER A 597 -30.97 -15.48 -5.46
N MET A 598 -30.93 -16.65 -6.10
CA MET A 598 -30.07 -17.76 -5.69
C MET A 598 -28.58 -17.42 -5.82
N LYS A 599 -28.17 -16.77 -6.93
CA LYS A 599 -26.78 -16.32 -7.12
C LYS A 599 -26.38 -15.27 -6.08
N LEU A 600 -27.27 -14.33 -5.77
CA LEU A 600 -27.07 -13.31 -4.74
C LEU A 600 -26.91 -13.94 -3.35
N SER A 601 -27.76 -14.92 -3.01
CA SER A 601 -27.66 -15.65 -1.74
C SER A 601 -26.33 -16.43 -1.62
N LYS A 602 -25.90 -17.13 -2.69
CA LYS A 602 -24.59 -17.80 -2.73
C LYS A 602 -23.42 -16.81 -2.59
N ALA A 603 -23.51 -15.65 -3.23
CA ALA A 603 -22.50 -14.60 -3.10
C ALA A 603 -22.43 -14.07 -1.66
N GLN A 604 -23.57 -13.80 -1.02
CA GLN A 604 -23.64 -13.38 0.38
C GLN A 604 -23.05 -14.44 1.34
N GLN A 605 -23.34 -15.72 1.11
CA GLN A 605 -22.76 -16.81 1.89
C GLN A 605 -21.23 -16.87 1.73
N THR A 606 -20.73 -16.64 0.52
CA THR A 606 -19.29 -16.60 0.23
C THR A 606 -18.61 -15.42 0.93
N ILE A 607 -19.23 -14.23 0.89
CA ILE A 607 -18.75 -13.04 1.61
C ILE A 607 -18.66 -13.32 3.11
N HIS A 608 -19.70 -13.90 3.72
CA HIS A 608 -19.67 -14.27 5.14
C HIS A 608 -18.53 -15.24 5.46
N LYS A 609 -18.31 -16.26 4.63
CA LYS A 609 -17.21 -17.23 4.81
C LYS A 609 -15.84 -16.55 4.73
N LEU A 610 -15.66 -15.59 3.82
CA LEU A 610 -14.42 -14.82 3.69
C LEU A 610 -14.20 -13.90 4.89
N GLN A 611 -15.24 -13.20 5.36
CA GLN A 611 -15.17 -12.36 6.57
C GLN A 611 -14.82 -13.17 7.82
N SER A 612 -15.35 -14.39 7.97
CA SER A 612 -14.96 -15.29 9.07
C SER A 612 -13.48 -15.71 8.98
N LYS A 613 -12.96 -15.96 7.78
CA LYS A 613 -11.53 -16.26 7.56
C LYS A 613 -10.65 -15.06 7.86
N GLU A 614 -11.05 -13.87 7.43
CA GLU A 614 -10.35 -12.61 7.70
C GLU A 614 -10.22 -12.38 9.21
N LYS A 615 -11.33 -12.46 9.96
CA LYS A 615 -11.31 -12.34 11.43
C LYS A 615 -10.42 -13.38 12.11
N TYR A 616 -10.38 -14.61 11.60
CA TYR A 616 -9.47 -15.64 12.11
C TYR A 616 -8.01 -15.28 11.88
N LEU A 617 -7.67 -14.80 10.68
CA LEU A 617 -6.31 -14.37 10.35
C LEU A 617 -5.90 -13.13 11.16
N GLU A 618 -6.78 -12.15 11.35
CA GLU A 618 -6.55 -11.00 12.23
C GLU A 618 -6.22 -11.44 13.66
N SER A 619 -7.04 -12.33 14.23
CA SER A 619 -6.80 -12.89 15.56
C SER A 619 -5.47 -13.67 15.64
N ARG A 620 -5.10 -14.40 14.58
CA ARG A 620 -3.82 -15.12 14.52
C ARG A 620 -2.63 -14.16 14.45
N VAL A 621 -2.72 -13.10 13.66
CA VAL A 621 -1.68 -12.06 13.57
C VAL A 621 -1.51 -11.35 14.90
N GLU A 622 -2.60 -10.98 15.57
CA GLU A 622 -2.56 -10.37 16.91
C GLU A 622 -1.93 -11.30 17.96
N SER A 623 -2.29 -12.60 17.92
CA SER A 623 -1.68 -13.62 18.77
C SER A 623 -0.18 -13.77 18.54
N LEU A 624 0.27 -13.79 17.28
CA LEU A 624 1.70 -13.87 16.93
C LEU A 624 2.44 -12.60 17.33
N SER A 625 1.84 -11.42 17.10
CA SER A 625 2.39 -10.14 17.53
C SER A 625 2.63 -10.13 19.04
N ASN A 626 1.65 -10.56 19.83
CA ASN A 626 1.77 -10.67 21.28
C ASN A 626 2.87 -11.67 21.70
N GLN A 627 2.98 -12.81 21.02
CA GLN A 627 4.03 -13.79 21.28
C GLN A 627 5.44 -13.24 20.99
N ILE A 628 5.60 -12.51 19.88
CA ILE A 628 6.86 -11.85 19.53
C ILE A 628 7.20 -10.79 20.57
N SER A 629 6.25 -9.91 20.92
CA SER A 629 6.45 -8.89 21.95
C SER A 629 6.87 -9.48 23.29
N GLN A 630 6.25 -10.59 23.71
CA GLN A 630 6.65 -11.28 24.94
C GLN A 630 8.06 -11.86 24.83
N THR A 631 8.40 -12.48 23.71
CA THR A 631 9.73 -13.07 23.49
C THR A 631 10.82 -12.00 23.50
N VAL A 632 10.58 -10.86 22.84
CA VAL A 632 11.48 -9.70 22.85
C VAL A 632 11.67 -9.19 24.28
N HIS A 633 10.58 -9.00 25.02
CA HIS A 633 10.64 -8.56 26.41
C HIS A 633 11.43 -9.53 27.31
N ASP A 634 11.24 -10.84 27.14
CA ASP A 634 12.00 -11.86 27.89
C ASP A 634 13.51 -11.80 27.58
N TYR A 635 13.88 -11.52 26.32
CA TYR A 635 15.28 -11.32 25.94
C TYR A 635 15.87 -10.03 26.51
N GLU A 636 15.13 -8.93 26.47
CA GLU A 636 15.53 -7.66 27.10
C GLU A 636 15.79 -7.86 28.59
N MET A 637 14.89 -8.55 29.30
CA MET A 637 15.05 -8.85 30.73
C MET A 637 16.26 -9.74 31.01
N LYS A 638 16.57 -10.71 30.13
CA LYS A 638 17.79 -11.52 30.24
C LYS A 638 19.05 -10.68 30.02
N LEU A 639 19.06 -9.78 29.04
CA LEU A 639 20.19 -8.88 28.78
C LEU A 639 20.47 -7.98 29.98
N VAL A 640 19.44 -7.33 30.52
CA VAL A 640 19.55 -6.47 31.71
C VAL A 640 20.09 -7.25 32.92
N ASN A 641 19.72 -8.52 33.07
CA ASN A 641 20.25 -9.38 34.13
C ASN A 641 21.72 -9.81 33.91
N CYS A 642 22.15 -9.94 32.65
CA CYS A 642 23.56 -10.18 32.32
C CYS A 642 24.43 -8.95 32.59
N GLU A 643 23.94 -7.74 32.31
CA GLU A 643 24.68 -6.49 32.58
C GLU A 643 24.85 -6.18 34.07
N ARG A 644 24.00 -6.73 34.94
CA ARG A 644 24.08 -6.54 36.40
C ARG A 644 25.02 -7.53 37.11
N ARG A 645 25.55 -8.53 36.41
CA ARG A 645 26.54 -9.49 36.93
C ARG A 645 27.93 -9.08 36.48
#